data_AF-E4YFA2-F1
#
_entry.id   AF-E4YFA2-F1
#
_cell.length_a   1.000
_cell.length_b   1.000
_cell.length_c   1.000
_cell.angle_alpha   90.00
_cell.angle_beta   90.00
_cell.angle_gamma   90.00
#
_symmetry.space_group_name_H-M   'P 1'
#
loop_
_entity.id
_entity.type
_entity.pdbx_description
1 polymer ?
#
loop_
_entity_poly.entity_id
_entity_poly.type
_entity_poly.pdbx_seq_one_letter_code
_entity_poly.pdbx_strand_id
1 'polypeptide(L)'
;MHNEMPIVARGIAQDAQRNYALRTCIDLQPWQGEEDYIYITQSGGCWSYIGWAYNGGQQLSIGERCTTQSGTFQHEFMHALGIFHEQSRPDRDTYVEINEDNIQNGTLNNFNKYDFNYVDIKDVPYDYESVMHYGARGFAIDTNEDTIIAKIPYFSKVIGQRKDFSRGDVQKINNMYECSIPLRNSYSSDFTEMNWGGFVNEPVDNPDLSEGANRIDWRQFDVSKSELVGDTSYHGDNGNNAPKSRKLVFPDSDQSDGRLEHGRYLALNGSWFEGDNHAGKTGVLQSKQFTTKTKEQCLEIWSNIKSTGKITVEIWESDDRFGEVVGRFPLQRFTINAKEQQRWESNRWTIEAPERFKVLITSTLNSDEDVIVVDDISVLDKTCESHSWPIYGFQKLYDSSKKGDSVLSEMMTAPTGHKFKLRFYPKGHPDSDGTYASLFLHLHESSNDIEGLKWPMTNQYLKFIVQDQISDVVNRMDQNRIRSTEILESDPGPDGIWGMVTDADTDGLSAISSAGYQTMIPLFDLFEASYSYIKHDMVMLMLDMRDLSHLDTSSKLDRCYEQCSDEFDNEGVSCLPDKENAGQYSCQCRKPFIESRVDGKITCTCPEGYEYNPNAINEEVERLTCFSLCDFQETNPCGEFETCEQTSSGAICKSENEPDSKTRSEVVGEMEVLVEEEELLFGYTELEFGLAIALGVVSAMLVMMTIFAFLRPKEARQNNRSCETNSNPAFKPF
;
A
#
# COMPACT_ATOMS: atom_id res chain seq x y z
N MET A 1 -0.43 2.35 -20.70
CA MET A 1 -1.91 2.34 -20.59
C MET A 1 -2.48 2.67 -21.96
N HIS A 2 -3.60 2.07 -22.33
CA HIS A 2 -4.37 2.46 -23.51
C HIS A 2 -4.78 3.93 -23.42
N ASN A 3 -4.91 4.59 -24.55
CA ASN A 3 -5.01 6.05 -24.61
C ASN A 3 -6.38 6.55 -24.21
N GLU A 4 -7.41 5.77 -24.53
CA GLU A 4 -8.81 5.93 -24.15
C GLU A 4 -9.09 5.49 -22.70
N MET A 5 -8.08 5.12 -21.91
CA MET A 5 -8.32 4.81 -20.50
C MET A 5 -8.82 6.06 -19.78
N PRO A 6 -9.98 5.96 -19.08
CA PRO A 6 -10.60 7.07 -18.39
C PRO A 6 -9.71 7.56 -17.26
N ILE A 7 -9.90 8.81 -16.86
CA ILE A 7 -9.05 9.47 -15.88
C ILE A 7 -9.03 8.72 -14.53
N VAL A 8 -10.14 8.07 -14.20
CA VAL A 8 -10.28 7.25 -12.98
C VAL A 8 -9.29 6.09 -12.98
N ALA A 9 -9.10 5.40 -14.10
CA ALA A 9 -8.19 4.26 -14.20
C ALA A 9 -6.73 4.69 -14.07
N ARG A 10 -6.39 5.86 -14.62
CA ARG A 10 -5.05 6.47 -14.48
C ARG A 10 -4.76 6.82 -13.02
N GLY A 11 -5.74 7.41 -12.32
CA GLY A 11 -5.64 7.69 -10.89
C GLY A 11 -5.48 6.44 -10.03
N ILE A 12 -6.17 5.36 -10.38
CA ILE A 12 -6.04 4.07 -9.69
C ILE A 12 -4.67 3.44 -9.90
N ALA A 13 -4.10 3.51 -11.10
CA ALA A 13 -2.75 3.00 -11.31
C ALA A 13 -1.69 3.80 -10.56
N GLN A 14 -1.86 5.12 -10.41
CA GLN A 14 -0.99 5.91 -9.52
C GLN A 14 -1.13 5.47 -8.05
N ASP A 15 -2.34 5.16 -7.58
CA ASP A 15 -2.55 4.59 -6.25
C ASP A 15 -1.88 3.22 -6.11
N ALA A 16 -2.04 2.35 -7.10
CA ALA A 16 -1.42 1.03 -7.12
C ALA A 16 0.11 1.12 -7.09
N GLN A 17 0.71 1.97 -7.92
CA GLN A 17 2.16 2.22 -7.92
C GLN A 17 2.65 2.63 -6.53
N ARG A 18 1.95 3.58 -5.88
CA ARG A 18 2.30 4.02 -4.52
C ARG A 18 2.14 2.89 -3.50
N ASN A 19 1.05 2.13 -3.59
CA ASN A 19 0.73 1.05 -2.65
C ASN A 19 1.71 -0.11 -2.73
N TYR A 20 2.14 -0.51 -3.94
CA TYR A 20 3.18 -1.51 -4.16
C TYR A 20 4.53 -1.01 -3.62
N ALA A 21 4.93 0.20 -4.00
CA ALA A 21 6.22 0.76 -3.62
C ALA A 21 6.37 0.99 -2.10
N LEU A 22 5.28 1.26 -1.38
CA LEU A 22 5.28 1.41 0.09
C LEU A 22 5.43 0.09 0.86
N ARG A 23 5.09 -1.05 0.24
CA ARG A 23 4.98 -2.34 0.94
C ARG A 23 5.93 -3.41 0.39
N THR A 24 6.44 -3.20 -0.81
CA THR A 24 7.23 -4.16 -1.57
C THR A 24 8.37 -3.47 -2.31
N CYS A 25 9.27 -4.28 -2.88
CA CYS A 25 10.32 -3.82 -3.79
C CYS A 25 9.84 -3.67 -5.25
N ILE A 26 8.55 -3.84 -5.53
CA ILE A 26 7.97 -3.75 -6.87
C ILE A 26 7.66 -2.30 -7.22
N ASP A 27 8.17 -1.85 -8.37
CA ASP A 27 7.85 -0.54 -8.95
C ASP A 27 7.03 -0.71 -10.22
N LEU A 28 6.14 0.25 -10.47
CA LEU A 28 5.38 0.33 -11.71
C LEU A 28 5.86 1.58 -12.45
N GLN A 29 6.56 1.39 -13.58
CA GLN A 29 7.13 2.49 -14.35
C GLN A 29 6.44 2.64 -15.71
N PRO A 30 6.27 3.88 -16.23
CA PRO A 30 5.79 4.08 -17.59
C PRO A 30 6.79 3.49 -18.59
N TRP A 31 6.29 2.67 -19.51
CA TRP A 31 7.08 2.06 -20.59
C TRP A 31 7.91 3.10 -21.36
N GLN A 32 9.22 2.86 -21.47
CA GLN A 32 10.21 3.67 -22.19
C GLN A 32 10.78 2.95 -23.43
N GLY A 33 10.22 1.79 -23.80
CA GLY A 33 10.66 1.02 -24.96
C GLY A 33 11.24 -0.36 -24.62
N GLU A 34 11.09 -0.79 -23.37
CA GLU A 34 11.37 -2.15 -22.90
C GLU A 34 10.70 -3.18 -23.82
N GLU A 35 11.29 -4.38 -23.88
CA GLU A 35 10.78 -5.46 -24.73
C GLU A 35 9.42 -5.93 -24.25
N ASP A 36 9.28 -6.18 -22.95
CA ASP A 36 8.06 -6.68 -22.31
C ASP A 36 7.45 -5.62 -21.41
N TYR A 37 6.12 -5.50 -21.45
CA TYR A 37 5.40 -4.50 -20.68
C TYR A 37 3.95 -4.90 -20.47
N ILE A 38 3.36 -4.43 -19.36
CA ILE A 38 1.91 -4.58 -19.15
C ILE A 38 1.16 -3.48 -19.90
N TYR A 39 0.29 -3.89 -20.82
CA TYR A 39 -0.61 -3.04 -21.57
C TYR A 39 -2.01 -3.00 -20.94
N ILE A 40 -2.22 -2.03 -20.04
CA ILE A 40 -3.51 -1.85 -19.38
C ILE A 40 -4.53 -1.29 -20.37
N THR A 41 -5.64 -1.99 -20.55
CA THR A 41 -6.74 -1.64 -21.47
C THR A 41 -8.10 -1.71 -20.74
N GLN A 42 -9.16 -1.15 -21.35
CA GLN A 42 -10.53 -1.24 -20.86
C GLN A 42 -11.34 -2.19 -21.75
N SER A 43 -11.17 -3.48 -21.52
CA SER A 43 -11.95 -4.53 -22.20
C SER A 43 -13.12 -5.00 -21.34
N GLY A 44 -13.85 -6.02 -21.79
CA GLY A 44 -14.92 -6.63 -21.01
C GLY A 44 -14.40 -7.28 -19.72
N GLY A 45 -14.78 -6.74 -18.57
CA GLY A 45 -14.46 -7.29 -17.25
C GLY A 45 -13.07 -6.91 -16.72
N CYS A 46 -12.72 -7.48 -15.55
CA CYS A 46 -11.41 -7.35 -14.91
C CYS A 46 -10.67 -8.68 -15.09
N TRP A 47 -9.48 -8.66 -15.68
CA TRP A 47 -8.66 -9.85 -15.82
C TRP A 47 -7.21 -9.50 -16.14
N SER A 48 -6.32 -10.43 -15.85
CA SER A 48 -4.92 -10.39 -16.26
C SER A 48 -4.40 -11.81 -16.52
N TYR A 49 -3.35 -11.90 -17.32
CA TYR A 49 -2.57 -13.13 -17.42
C TYR A 49 -1.78 -13.37 -16.13
N ILE A 50 -1.46 -14.63 -15.85
CA ILE A 50 -0.75 -15.01 -14.63
C ILE A 50 0.75 -15.08 -14.92
N GLY A 51 1.50 -14.15 -14.35
CA GLY A 51 2.94 -14.01 -14.54
C GLY A 51 3.30 -13.43 -15.91
N TRP A 52 4.56 -13.58 -16.29
CA TRP A 52 5.04 -13.24 -17.63
C TRP A 52 4.64 -14.34 -18.60
N ALA A 53 3.53 -14.14 -19.30
CA ALA A 53 2.89 -15.16 -20.13
C ALA A 53 3.34 -15.11 -21.60
N TYR A 54 3.74 -13.93 -22.10
CA TYR A 54 4.22 -13.75 -23.47
C TYR A 54 5.10 -12.51 -23.59
N ASN A 55 5.90 -12.48 -24.66
CA ASN A 55 6.79 -11.36 -24.95
C ASN A 55 6.00 -10.17 -25.52
N GLY A 56 6.46 -8.95 -25.24
CA GLY A 56 5.81 -7.73 -25.72
C GLY A 56 4.73 -7.18 -24.80
N GLY A 57 3.68 -6.61 -25.40
CA GLY A 57 2.63 -5.90 -24.67
C GLY A 57 1.57 -6.82 -24.07
N GLN A 58 1.78 -7.25 -22.82
CA GLN A 58 0.86 -8.10 -22.07
C GLN A 58 -0.38 -7.38 -21.59
N GLN A 59 -1.53 -7.72 -22.16
CA GLN A 59 -2.81 -7.12 -21.83
C GLN A 59 -3.24 -7.40 -20.39
N LEU A 60 -3.74 -6.36 -19.75
CA LEU A 60 -4.43 -6.40 -18.47
C LEU A 60 -5.69 -5.55 -18.60
N SER A 61 -6.86 -6.14 -18.39
CA SER A 61 -8.14 -5.44 -18.52
C SER A 61 -8.58 -4.86 -17.19
N ILE A 62 -8.77 -3.53 -17.17
CA ILE A 62 -9.48 -2.80 -16.13
C ILE A 62 -10.75 -2.24 -16.78
N GLY A 63 -11.77 -3.10 -16.88
CA GLY A 63 -13.09 -2.72 -17.35
C GLY A 63 -13.76 -1.64 -16.49
N GLU A 64 -14.87 -1.08 -16.96
CA GLU A 64 -15.58 0.04 -16.32
C GLU A 64 -15.86 -0.21 -14.81
N ARG A 65 -16.34 -1.40 -14.46
CA ARG A 65 -16.67 -1.79 -13.08
C ARG A 65 -15.45 -2.04 -12.18
N CYS A 66 -14.26 -2.17 -12.77
CA CYS A 66 -13.01 -2.46 -12.08
C CYS A 66 -12.37 -1.21 -11.47
N THR A 67 -12.90 -0.03 -11.81
CA THR A 67 -12.37 1.27 -11.38
C THR A 67 -13.01 1.80 -10.10
N THR A 68 -13.78 0.97 -9.38
CA THR A 68 -14.54 1.41 -8.21
C THR A 68 -13.81 1.22 -6.89
N GLN A 69 -12.70 0.47 -6.85
CA GLN A 69 -11.94 0.11 -5.64
C GLN A 69 -10.45 -0.08 -5.97
N SER A 70 -9.56 0.25 -5.02
CA SER A 70 -8.11 0.03 -5.21
C SER A 70 -7.76 -1.46 -5.27
N GLY A 71 -8.41 -2.29 -4.45
CA GLY A 71 -8.16 -3.73 -4.37
C GLY A 71 -8.35 -4.47 -5.70
N THR A 72 -9.26 -4.03 -6.57
CA THR A 72 -9.47 -4.68 -7.87
C THR A 72 -8.26 -4.52 -8.78
N PHE A 73 -7.69 -3.32 -8.88
CA PHE A 73 -6.48 -3.13 -9.70
C PHE A 73 -5.29 -3.89 -9.10
N GLN A 74 -5.16 -3.87 -7.78
CA GLN A 74 -4.13 -4.62 -7.07
C GLN A 74 -4.23 -6.12 -7.35
N HIS A 75 -5.44 -6.68 -7.35
CA HIS A 75 -5.75 -8.06 -7.71
C HIS A 75 -5.27 -8.42 -9.12
N GLU A 76 -5.68 -7.63 -10.13
CA GLU A 76 -5.27 -7.90 -11.52
C GLU A 76 -3.75 -7.76 -11.72
N PHE A 77 -3.13 -6.84 -10.99
CA PHE A 77 -1.67 -6.70 -11.05
C PHE A 77 -0.95 -7.84 -10.30
N MET A 78 -1.51 -8.38 -9.21
CA MET A 78 -0.98 -9.57 -8.55
C MET A 78 -1.03 -10.80 -9.46
N HIS A 79 -2.07 -10.93 -10.28
CA HIS A 79 -2.07 -11.92 -11.36
C HIS A 79 -0.89 -11.71 -12.32
N ALA A 80 -0.69 -10.48 -12.82
CA ALA A 80 0.45 -10.19 -13.69
C ALA A 80 1.81 -10.48 -13.05
N LEU A 81 1.92 -10.39 -11.71
CA LEU A 81 3.12 -10.80 -10.98
C LEU A 81 3.30 -12.33 -10.89
N GLY A 82 2.27 -13.13 -11.14
CA GLY A 82 2.33 -14.60 -11.09
C GLY A 82 1.52 -15.24 -9.97
N ILE A 83 0.66 -14.48 -9.29
CA ILE A 83 -0.11 -14.97 -8.15
C ILE A 83 -1.48 -15.47 -8.61
N PHE A 84 -1.80 -16.72 -8.29
CA PHE A 84 -3.11 -17.31 -8.52
C PHE A 84 -4.13 -16.88 -7.47
N HIS A 85 -5.42 -17.17 -7.70
CA HIS A 85 -6.44 -16.98 -6.68
C HIS A 85 -6.17 -17.82 -5.43
N GLU A 86 -6.46 -17.27 -4.26
CA GLU A 86 -6.18 -17.93 -2.98
C GLU A 86 -6.99 -19.22 -2.81
N GLN A 87 -8.25 -19.23 -3.27
CA GLN A 87 -9.07 -20.44 -3.24
C GLN A 87 -8.60 -21.52 -4.22
N SER A 88 -7.63 -21.27 -5.09
CA SER A 88 -7.05 -22.27 -5.99
C SER A 88 -5.81 -22.95 -5.42
N ARG A 89 -5.41 -22.62 -4.19
CA ARG A 89 -4.27 -23.26 -3.52
C ARG A 89 -4.44 -24.80 -3.43
N PRO A 90 -3.34 -25.57 -3.48
CA PRO A 90 -3.40 -27.02 -3.35
C PRO A 90 -4.04 -27.50 -2.03
N ASP A 91 -3.84 -26.74 -0.95
CA ASP A 91 -4.32 -27.01 0.41
C ASP A 91 -5.69 -26.40 0.74
N ARG A 92 -6.35 -25.71 -0.21
CA ARG A 92 -7.59 -24.93 0.03
C ARG A 92 -8.72 -25.72 0.67
N ASP A 93 -8.84 -27.02 0.36
CA ASP A 93 -9.89 -27.89 0.92
C ASP A 93 -9.72 -28.14 2.43
N THR A 94 -8.62 -27.69 3.05
CA THR A 94 -8.48 -27.66 4.52
C THR A 94 -9.24 -26.50 5.15
N TYR A 95 -9.46 -25.42 4.38
CA TYR A 95 -9.94 -24.12 4.85
C TYR A 95 -11.35 -23.80 4.33
N VAL A 96 -11.65 -24.20 3.10
CA VAL A 96 -12.94 -23.97 2.44
C VAL A 96 -13.51 -25.25 1.84
N GLU A 97 -14.80 -25.25 1.59
CA GLU A 97 -15.55 -26.24 0.83
C GLU A 97 -16.15 -25.56 -0.40
N ILE A 98 -16.09 -26.23 -1.55
CA ILE A 98 -16.67 -25.74 -2.81
C ILE A 98 -18.01 -26.43 -3.02
N ASN A 99 -19.09 -25.65 -3.03
CA ASN A 99 -20.44 -26.13 -3.32
C ASN A 99 -20.67 -26.17 -4.83
N GLU A 100 -20.23 -27.27 -5.46
CA GLU A 100 -20.30 -27.43 -6.92
C GLU A 100 -21.74 -27.38 -7.47
N ASP A 101 -22.73 -27.80 -6.68
CA ASP A 101 -24.14 -27.80 -7.07
C ASP A 101 -24.70 -26.38 -7.30
N ASN A 102 -24.07 -25.37 -6.72
CA ASN A 102 -24.47 -23.97 -6.86
C ASN A 102 -23.59 -23.19 -7.84
N ILE A 103 -22.70 -23.82 -8.61
CA ILE A 103 -21.81 -23.12 -9.56
C ILE A 103 -22.47 -23.05 -10.94
N GLN A 104 -22.45 -21.86 -11.56
CA GLN A 104 -22.97 -21.66 -12.92
C GLN A 104 -22.31 -22.61 -13.92
N ASN A 105 -23.14 -23.24 -14.75
CA ASN A 105 -22.66 -24.21 -15.73
C ASN A 105 -21.60 -23.56 -16.67
N GLY A 106 -20.48 -24.25 -16.86
CA GLY A 106 -19.34 -23.75 -17.65
C GLY A 106 -18.32 -22.88 -16.89
N THR A 107 -18.50 -22.64 -15.59
CA THR A 107 -17.57 -21.84 -14.76
C THR A 107 -16.86 -22.61 -13.65
N LEU A 108 -17.07 -23.94 -13.57
CA LEU A 108 -16.47 -24.82 -12.56
C LEU A 108 -14.94 -24.79 -12.58
N ASN A 109 -14.33 -24.56 -13.74
CA ASN A 109 -12.89 -24.42 -13.91
C ASN A 109 -12.28 -23.26 -13.11
N ASN A 110 -13.05 -22.22 -12.78
CA ASN A 110 -12.59 -21.11 -11.92
C ASN A 110 -12.33 -21.55 -10.46
N PHE A 111 -12.79 -22.74 -10.10
CA PHE A 111 -12.61 -23.35 -8.78
C PHE A 111 -11.60 -24.49 -8.82
N ASN A 112 -10.85 -24.65 -9.91
CA ASN A 112 -9.79 -25.65 -9.95
C ASN A 112 -8.69 -25.33 -8.93
N LYS A 113 -8.17 -26.38 -8.30
CA LYS A 113 -6.93 -26.31 -7.52
C LYS A 113 -5.74 -26.52 -8.45
N TYR A 114 -4.62 -25.94 -8.06
CA TYR A 114 -3.32 -26.27 -8.63
C TYR A 114 -2.58 -27.27 -7.73
N ASP A 115 -1.60 -27.94 -8.31
CA ASP A 115 -0.73 -28.89 -7.60
C ASP A 115 0.50 -28.19 -7.02
N PHE A 116 1.09 -28.73 -5.94
CA PHE A 116 2.31 -28.18 -5.34
C PHE A 116 3.53 -28.22 -6.28
N ASN A 117 3.50 -29.03 -7.34
CA ASN A 117 4.53 -29.01 -8.38
C ASN A 117 4.42 -27.80 -9.33
N TYR A 118 3.28 -27.09 -9.32
CA TYR A 118 3.01 -25.95 -10.18
C TYR A 118 2.90 -24.63 -9.40
N VAL A 119 2.36 -24.67 -8.17
CA VAL A 119 2.20 -23.49 -7.30
C VAL A 119 2.97 -23.65 -6.00
N ASP A 120 3.70 -22.60 -5.65
CA ASP A 120 4.40 -22.45 -4.38
C ASP A 120 3.63 -21.51 -3.45
N ILE A 121 3.38 -21.93 -2.21
CA ILE A 121 2.66 -21.14 -1.19
C ILE A 121 3.55 -20.11 -0.49
N LYS A 122 4.86 -20.09 -0.79
CA LYS A 122 5.86 -19.15 -0.25
C LYS A 122 5.92 -19.10 1.27
N ASP A 123 5.63 -20.23 1.92
CA ASP A 123 5.51 -20.38 3.38
C ASP A 123 4.52 -19.41 4.04
N VAL A 124 3.52 -18.91 3.28
CA VAL A 124 2.45 -18.06 3.81
C VAL A 124 1.20 -18.89 4.09
N PRO A 125 0.61 -18.80 5.30
CA PRO A 125 -0.64 -19.48 5.63
C PRO A 125 -1.79 -19.13 4.66
N TYR A 126 -2.83 -19.96 4.62
CA TYR A 126 -4.05 -19.66 3.87
C TYR A 126 -4.68 -18.37 4.39
N ASP A 127 -4.93 -17.42 3.50
CA ASP A 127 -5.35 -16.08 3.86
C ASP A 127 -6.77 -15.78 3.39
N TYR A 128 -7.73 -15.85 4.33
CA TYR A 128 -9.13 -15.51 4.05
C TYR A 128 -9.34 -14.04 3.67
N GLU A 129 -8.42 -13.15 4.08
CA GLU A 129 -8.47 -11.71 3.76
C GLU A 129 -7.69 -11.37 2.49
N SER A 130 -7.07 -12.35 1.82
CA SER A 130 -6.34 -12.12 0.59
C SER A 130 -7.23 -11.42 -0.44
N VAL A 131 -6.70 -10.35 -1.05
CA VAL A 131 -7.36 -9.68 -2.17
C VAL A 131 -7.52 -10.64 -3.35
N MET A 132 -6.72 -11.72 -3.41
CA MET A 132 -6.78 -12.81 -4.38
C MET A 132 -7.84 -13.86 -4.08
N HIS A 133 -8.55 -13.77 -2.95
CA HIS A 133 -9.63 -14.70 -2.63
C HIS A 133 -10.94 -14.28 -3.33
N TYR A 134 -11.70 -15.26 -3.84
CA TYR A 134 -13.07 -15.06 -4.30
C TYR A 134 -14.03 -14.77 -3.14
N GLY A 135 -15.09 -14.00 -3.43
CA GLY A 135 -16.20 -13.88 -2.50
C GLY A 135 -17.01 -15.17 -2.40
N ALA A 136 -17.71 -15.36 -1.27
CA ALA A 136 -18.45 -16.59 -0.96
C ALA A 136 -19.47 -17.01 -2.04
N ARG A 137 -19.98 -16.06 -2.83
CA ARG A 137 -21.03 -16.26 -3.85
C ARG A 137 -20.53 -16.11 -5.28
N GLY A 138 -19.22 -16.19 -5.49
CA GLY A 138 -18.64 -16.11 -6.83
C GLY A 138 -19.28 -17.15 -7.75
N PHE A 139 -19.75 -16.75 -8.93
CA PHE A 139 -20.36 -17.64 -9.93
C PHE A 139 -21.56 -18.48 -9.44
N ALA A 140 -22.30 -18.02 -8.43
CA ALA A 140 -23.45 -18.74 -7.89
C ALA A 140 -24.64 -18.83 -8.88
N ILE A 141 -25.38 -19.94 -8.86
CA ILE A 141 -26.69 -20.10 -9.52
C ILE A 141 -27.76 -19.38 -8.69
N ASP A 142 -27.86 -19.73 -7.41
CA ASP A 142 -28.66 -19.03 -6.41
C ASP A 142 -27.76 -18.10 -5.60
N THR A 143 -27.94 -16.79 -5.76
CA THR A 143 -27.15 -15.76 -5.08
C THR A 143 -27.51 -15.62 -3.59
N ASN A 144 -28.44 -16.42 -3.06
CA ASN A 144 -28.69 -16.55 -1.64
C ASN A 144 -27.86 -17.66 -0.98
N GLU A 145 -27.27 -18.55 -1.77
CA GLU A 145 -26.44 -19.67 -1.32
C GLU A 145 -24.97 -19.42 -1.69
N ASP A 146 -24.05 -19.89 -0.85
CA ASP A 146 -22.62 -19.71 -1.08
C ASP A 146 -22.07 -20.82 -2.00
N THR A 147 -21.15 -20.46 -2.90
CA THR A 147 -20.34 -21.39 -3.70
C THR A 147 -19.02 -21.76 -3.00
N ILE A 148 -18.49 -20.86 -2.17
CA ILE A 148 -17.32 -21.10 -1.32
C ILE A 148 -17.74 -20.95 0.13
N ILE A 149 -17.70 -22.05 0.86
CA ILE A 149 -18.10 -22.12 2.27
C ILE A 149 -16.83 -22.25 3.11
N ALA A 150 -16.50 -21.25 3.91
CA ALA A 150 -15.39 -21.37 4.85
C ALA A 150 -15.73 -22.40 5.94
N LYS A 151 -14.79 -23.32 6.23
CA LYS A 151 -14.99 -24.34 7.28
C LYS A 151 -15.11 -23.74 8.67
N ILE A 152 -14.55 -22.56 8.86
CA ILE A 152 -14.82 -21.71 10.01
C ILE A 152 -15.86 -20.68 9.55
N PRO A 153 -17.13 -20.79 9.99
CA PRO A 153 -18.25 -20.03 9.40
C PRO A 153 -18.10 -18.51 9.43
N TYR A 154 -17.33 -17.98 10.39
CA TYR A 154 -17.01 -16.56 10.47
C TYR A 154 -16.37 -16.03 9.17
N PHE A 155 -15.43 -16.79 8.58
CA PHE A 155 -14.68 -16.32 7.42
C PHE A 155 -15.48 -16.31 6.12
N SER A 156 -16.67 -16.93 6.04
CA SER A 156 -17.54 -16.82 4.85
C SER A 156 -17.98 -15.38 4.58
N LYS A 157 -18.00 -14.51 5.60
CA LYS A 157 -18.27 -13.07 5.44
C LYS A 157 -17.03 -12.22 5.18
N VAL A 158 -15.84 -12.79 5.38
CA VAL A 158 -14.55 -12.10 5.26
C VAL A 158 -13.96 -12.26 3.86
N ILE A 159 -14.12 -13.45 3.27
CA ILE A 159 -13.56 -13.76 1.95
C ILE A 159 -14.12 -12.86 0.84
N GLY A 160 -13.25 -12.48 -0.09
CA GLY A 160 -13.62 -11.66 -1.24
C GLY A 160 -13.52 -10.15 -1.03
N GLN A 161 -12.82 -9.70 0.02
CA GLN A 161 -12.54 -8.29 0.23
C GLN A 161 -11.80 -7.67 -0.99
N ARG A 162 -12.07 -6.39 -1.27
CA ARG A 162 -11.44 -5.60 -2.35
C ARG A 162 -10.99 -4.22 -1.86
N LYS A 163 -10.59 -4.14 -0.59
CA LYS A 163 -10.15 -2.94 0.12
C LYS A 163 -8.73 -2.58 -0.29
N ASP A 164 -7.78 -3.40 0.11
CA ASP A 164 -6.34 -3.27 -0.11
C ASP A 164 -5.71 -4.67 -0.01
N PHE A 165 -4.39 -4.75 -0.09
CA PHE A 165 -3.64 -5.97 0.23
C PHE A 165 -3.88 -6.39 1.68
N SER A 166 -4.02 -7.69 1.89
CA SER A 166 -3.80 -8.30 3.20
C SER A 166 -2.31 -8.32 3.54
N ARG A 167 -1.99 -8.59 4.81
CA ARG A 167 -0.60 -8.85 5.24
C ARG A 167 0.00 -10.05 4.50
N GLY A 168 -0.80 -11.10 4.26
CA GLY A 168 -0.35 -12.30 3.55
C GLY A 168 -0.07 -12.04 2.07
N ASP A 169 -0.84 -11.17 1.40
CA ASP A 169 -0.57 -10.77 0.02
C ASP A 169 0.81 -10.09 -0.13
N VAL A 170 1.09 -9.11 0.74
CA VAL A 170 2.38 -8.41 0.76
C VAL A 170 3.53 -9.37 1.05
N GLN A 171 3.35 -10.28 2.02
CA GLN A 171 4.35 -11.27 2.37
C GLN A 171 4.64 -12.22 1.20
N LYS A 172 3.61 -12.69 0.47
CA LYS A 172 3.77 -13.53 -0.73
C LYS A 172 4.59 -12.82 -1.80
N ILE A 173 4.27 -11.57 -2.10
CA ILE A 173 5.01 -10.77 -3.09
C ILE A 173 6.47 -10.62 -2.66
N ASN A 174 6.71 -10.24 -1.40
CA ASN A 174 8.06 -10.01 -0.89
C ASN A 174 8.90 -11.30 -0.86
N ASN A 175 8.30 -12.44 -0.51
CA ASN A 175 8.98 -13.73 -0.55
C ASN A 175 9.25 -14.18 -1.98
N MET A 176 8.34 -13.92 -2.93
CA MET A 176 8.48 -14.33 -4.33
C MET A 176 9.54 -13.52 -5.09
N TYR A 177 9.64 -12.22 -4.81
CA TYR A 177 10.60 -11.31 -5.44
C TYR A 177 11.81 -10.97 -4.58
N GLU A 178 12.01 -11.71 -3.49
CA GLU A 178 13.15 -11.56 -2.57
C GLU A 178 13.34 -10.11 -2.07
N CYS A 179 12.22 -9.42 -1.83
CA CYS A 179 12.22 -8.03 -1.41
C CYS A 179 12.82 -7.88 -0.01
N SER A 180 13.99 -7.25 0.08
CA SER A 180 14.65 -6.97 1.36
C SER A 180 14.09 -5.72 2.06
N ILE A 181 13.70 -4.71 1.28
CA ILE A 181 13.13 -3.45 1.76
C ILE A 181 12.10 -2.92 0.74
N PRO A 182 11.07 -2.17 1.19
CA PRO A 182 10.19 -1.45 0.28
C PRO A 182 10.92 -0.35 -0.51
N LEU A 183 10.38 0.02 -1.67
CA LEU A 183 10.95 1.09 -2.50
C LEU A 183 10.80 2.47 -1.86
N ARG A 184 9.66 2.72 -1.22
CA ARG A 184 9.31 3.97 -0.54
C ARG A 184 9.48 3.80 0.96
N ASN A 185 9.95 4.85 1.62
CA ASN A 185 10.12 4.78 3.07
C ASN A 185 8.77 4.92 3.79
N SER A 186 8.67 4.18 4.87
CA SER A 186 7.57 4.25 5.82
C SER A 186 8.11 4.15 7.23
N TYR A 187 7.52 4.90 8.13
CA TYR A 187 7.77 4.84 9.55
C TYR A 187 6.46 4.91 10.29
N SER A 188 6.32 4.10 11.34
CA SER A 188 5.22 4.14 12.30
C SER A 188 5.78 3.83 13.69
N SER A 189 5.26 4.49 14.72
CA SER A 189 5.56 4.22 16.12
C SER A 189 4.34 4.46 16.99
N ASP A 190 3.92 3.41 17.67
CA ASP A 190 2.87 3.38 18.69
C ASP A 190 3.40 3.58 20.12
N PHE A 191 4.70 3.84 20.26
CA PHE A 191 5.38 3.99 21.55
C PHE A 191 5.12 2.86 22.55
N THR A 192 4.87 1.64 22.09
CA THR A 192 4.77 0.48 22.97
C THR A 192 6.15 0.05 23.49
N GLU A 193 7.18 0.22 22.64
CA GLU A 193 8.57 -0.11 22.94
C GLU A 193 9.32 0.98 23.72
N MET A 194 10.30 0.58 24.54
CA MET A 194 11.09 1.50 25.38
C MET A 194 12.08 2.37 24.59
N ASN A 195 12.33 2.05 23.32
CA ASN A 195 13.18 2.86 22.44
C ASN A 195 12.43 4.05 21.81
N TRP A 196 11.14 4.21 22.12
CA TRP A 196 10.25 5.28 21.64
C TRP A 196 10.27 5.46 20.13
N GLY A 197 10.42 4.36 19.37
CA GLY A 197 10.51 4.42 17.91
C GLY A 197 11.72 5.21 17.39
N GLY A 198 12.73 5.45 18.22
CA GLY A 198 13.90 6.28 17.91
C GLY A 198 13.72 7.76 18.23
N PHE A 199 12.65 8.17 18.90
CA PHE A 199 12.53 9.52 19.45
C PHE A 199 13.33 9.66 20.75
N VAL A 200 13.89 10.85 20.98
CA VAL A 200 14.67 11.19 22.17
C VAL A 200 14.29 12.56 22.71
N ASN A 201 14.43 12.75 24.02
CA ASN A 201 14.38 14.09 24.60
C ASN A 201 15.66 14.84 24.24
N GLU A 202 15.56 15.87 23.41
CA GLU A 202 16.73 16.60 22.93
C GLU A 202 17.21 17.63 23.98
N PRO A 203 18.53 17.76 24.21
CA PRO A 203 19.11 18.97 24.81
C PRO A 203 19.17 20.06 23.73
N VAL A 204 18.33 21.09 23.83
CA VAL A 204 18.29 22.14 22.81
C VAL A 204 19.53 23.03 22.92
N ASP A 205 20.26 23.24 21.82
CA ASP A 205 21.34 24.25 21.70
C ASP A 205 20.86 25.71 21.80
N ASN A 206 19.60 25.93 22.16
CA ASN A 206 19.02 27.24 22.40
C ASN A 206 19.46 27.75 23.79
N PRO A 207 20.22 28.87 23.88
CA PRO A 207 20.66 29.41 25.15
C PRO A 207 19.51 29.71 26.13
N ASP A 208 18.32 30.04 25.62
CA ASP A 208 17.12 30.33 26.43
C ASP A 208 16.48 29.08 27.06
N LEU A 209 16.82 27.89 26.54
CA LEU A 209 16.34 26.57 27.00
C LEU A 209 17.47 25.68 27.53
N SER A 210 18.71 26.16 27.50
CA SER A 210 19.89 25.44 27.99
C SER A 210 19.86 25.26 29.51
N GLU A 211 20.30 24.07 29.94
CA GLU A 211 20.26 23.45 31.28
C GLU A 211 19.74 24.28 32.48
N GLY A 212 18.59 23.84 33.01
CA GLY A 212 18.35 23.86 34.47
C GLY A 212 17.09 24.58 34.97
N ALA A 213 16.50 25.52 34.22
CA ALA A 213 15.35 26.30 34.71
C ALA A 213 14.03 26.10 33.91
N ASN A 214 14.11 26.00 32.58
CA ASN A 214 12.93 26.07 31.69
C ASN A 214 12.65 24.77 30.90
N ARG A 215 13.26 23.63 31.26
CA ARG A 215 13.11 22.35 30.52
C ARG A 215 12.36 21.30 31.34
N ILE A 216 11.56 20.50 30.64
CA ILE A 216 10.93 19.27 31.13
C ILE A 216 11.03 18.19 30.06
N ASP A 217 11.03 16.93 30.46
CA ASP A 217 11.17 15.80 29.54
C ASP A 217 9.80 15.19 29.21
N TRP A 218 9.64 14.76 27.95
CA TRP A 218 8.59 13.82 27.58
C TRP A 218 8.85 12.48 28.27
N ARG A 219 7.78 11.84 28.76
CA ARG A 219 7.87 10.52 29.39
C ARG A 219 6.82 9.59 28.83
N GLN A 220 7.18 8.32 28.74
CA GLN A 220 6.28 7.24 28.39
C GLN A 220 5.41 6.86 29.59
N PHE A 221 4.11 6.77 29.37
CA PHE A 221 3.14 6.39 30.38
C PHE A 221 2.47 5.07 30.00
N ASP A 222 2.36 4.15 30.96
CA ASP A 222 1.66 2.87 30.80
C ASP A 222 0.30 2.97 31.48
N VAL A 223 -0.77 2.99 30.68
CA VAL A 223 -2.13 3.21 31.15
C VAL A 223 -2.56 2.08 32.08
N SER A 224 -2.24 0.83 31.71
CA SER A 224 -2.65 -0.38 32.44
C SER A 224 -2.08 -0.46 33.85
N LYS A 225 -0.87 0.09 34.04
CA LYS A 225 -0.22 0.16 35.35
C LYS A 225 -0.41 1.50 36.03
N SER A 226 -0.97 2.49 35.33
CA SER A 226 -1.11 3.86 35.80
C SER A 226 0.22 4.46 36.30
N GLU A 227 1.32 4.15 35.61
CA GLU A 227 2.68 4.54 36.02
C GLU A 227 3.56 4.95 34.83
N LEU A 228 4.68 5.62 35.13
CA LEU A 228 5.70 5.96 34.15
C LEU A 228 6.58 4.75 33.86
N VAL A 229 6.84 4.47 32.58
CA VAL A 229 7.71 3.36 32.19
C VAL A 229 9.16 3.68 32.57
N GLY A 230 9.86 2.70 33.17
CA GLY A 230 11.26 2.82 33.58
C GLY A 230 11.51 3.53 34.91
N ASP A 231 10.45 3.94 35.61
CA ASP A 231 10.55 4.58 36.92
C ASP A 231 10.66 3.54 38.05
N THR A 232 11.89 3.20 38.46
CA THR A 232 12.15 2.22 39.52
C THR A 232 12.02 2.79 40.94
N SER A 233 11.44 3.98 41.12
CA SER A 233 11.33 4.62 42.44
C SER A 233 10.36 3.91 43.41
N TYR A 234 9.73 2.82 42.99
CA TYR A 234 8.90 1.96 43.85
C TYR A 234 9.74 0.91 44.59
N HIS A 235 10.49 1.35 45.62
CA HIS A 235 11.01 0.46 46.66
C HIS A 235 10.53 0.91 48.04
N GLY A 236 9.42 0.31 48.47
CA GLY A 236 8.87 0.21 49.83
C GLY A 236 9.64 0.87 50.97
N ASP A 237 9.51 2.19 51.12
CA ASP A 237 9.87 2.86 52.37
C ASP A 237 8.59 3.13 53.18
N ASN A 238 8.47 2.44 54.32
CA ASN A 238 7.45 2.62 55.36
C ASN A 238 7.67 3.94 56.14
N GLY A 239 7.80 5.05 55.42
CA GLY A 239 7.90 6.40 55.97
C GLY A 239 6.81 7.29 55.39
N ASN A 240 6.28 8.21 56.19
CA ASN A 240 5.14 9.10 55.89
C ASN A 240 5.31 10.08 54.71
N ASN A 241 6.20 9.81 53.75
CA ASN A 241 6.39 10.55 52.51
C ASN A 241 6.18 9.59 51.31
N ALA A 242 4.99 9.03 51.16
CA ALA A 242 4.61 8.43 49.88
C ALA A 242 4.66 9.55 48.81
N PRO A 243 5.34 9.36 47.67
CA PRO A 243 5.35 10.37 46.62
C PRO A 243 3.92 10.69 46.20
N LYS A 244 3.60 11.99 46.01
CA LYS A 244 2.32 12.44 45.42
C LYS A 244 2.05 11.53 44.22
N SER A 245 0.88 10.87 44.19
CA SER A 245 0.58 9.86 43.16
C SER A 245 0.87 10.43 41.76
N ARG A 246 1.85 9.89 41.04
CA ARG A 246 2.16 10.22 39.63
C ARG A 246 1.07 9.71 38.66
N LYS A 247 -0.13 9.46 39.17
CA LYS A 247 -1.25 8.85 38.48
C LYS A 247 -1.85 9.86 37.51
N LEU A 248 -1.73 9.57 36.23
CA LEU A 248 -2.46 10.27 35.19
C LEU A 248 -3.86 9.65 35.08
N VAL A 249 -4.89 10.49 34.96
CA VAL A 249 -6.30 10.05 34.75
C VAL A 249 -6.73 10.30 33.30
N PHE A 250 -5.81 10.78 32.46
CA PHE A 250 -6.10 11.25 31.13
C PHE A 250 -4.85 11.17 30.23
N PRO A 251 -4.94 10.68 28.99
CA PRO A 251 -6.03 9.86 28.46
C PRO A 251 -6.22 8.58 29.27
N ASP A 252 -7.39 7.98 29.18
CA ASP A 252 -7.73 6.70 29.85
C ASP A 252 -7.37 5.48 28.99
N SER A 253 -6.81 5.70 27.81
CA SER A 253 -6.33 4.71 26.83
C SER A 253 -5.32 5.34 25.89
N ASP A 254 -4.42 4.54 25.34
CA ASP A 254 -3.60 4.95 24.19
C ASP A 254 -4.43 5.09 22.91
N GLN A 255 -3.83 5.66 21.86
CA GLN A 255 -4.47 5.68 20.56
C GLN A 255 -4.27 4.35 19.83
N SER A 256 -3.22 3.59 20.10
CA SER A 256 -2.82 2.41 19.30
C SER A 256 -3.70 1.18 19.49
N ASP A 257 -4.09 0.86 20.72
CA ASP A 257 -5.04 -0.21 21.02
C ASP A 257 -6.46 0.37 21.08
N GLY A 258 -6.61 1.53 21.72
CA GLY A 258 -7.88 2.21 21.89
C GLY A 258 -8.86 1.53 22.84
N ARG A 259 -8.44 0.43 23.48
CA ARG A 259 -9.14 -0.21 24.58
C ARG A 259 -8.86 0.56 25.87
N LEU A 260 -9.93 0.82 26.62
CA LEU A 260 -9.85 1.48 27.92
C LEU A 260 -8.87 0.76 28.85
N GLU A 261 -8.09 1.56 29.58
CA GLU A 261 -7.11 1.10 30.57
C GLU A 261 -5.95 0.25 29.99
N HIS A 262 -5.71 0.33 28.68
CA HIS A 262 -4.60 -0.35 28.01
C HIS A 262 -3.72 0.63 27.23
N GLY A 263 -2.51 0.17 26.92
CA GLY A 263 -1.63 0.87 26.00
C GLY A 263 -0.55 1.76 26.61
N ARG A 264 0.24 2.37 25.73
CA ARG A 264 1.34 3.30 26.07
C ARG A 264 1.36 4.48 25.12
N TYR A 265 1.78 5.63 25.64
CA TYR A 265 1.96 6.83 24.83
C TYR A 265 3.06 7.72 25.43
N LEU A 266 3.50 8.72 24.67
CA LEU A 266 4.38 9.77 25.17
C LEU A 266 3.58 10.97 25.65
N ALA A 267 3.92 11.47 26.82
CA ALA A 267 3.22 12.58 27.44
C ALA A 267 4.17 13.59 28.09
N LEU A 268 3.72 14.83 28.13
CA LEU A 268 4.34 15.95 28.80
C LEU A 268 3.38 16.48 29.86
N ASN A 269 3.82 16.46 31.12
CA ASN A 269 3.02 16.91 32.26
C ASN A 269 3.92 17.46 33.37
N GLY A 270 3.65 18.68 33.82
CA GLY A 270 4.42 19.37 34.86
C GLY A 270 4.36 18.71 36.23
N SER A 271 3.23 18.09 36.58
CA SER A 271 2.99 17.45 37.88
C SER A 271 3.89 16.24 38.19
N TRP A 272 4.60 15.71 37.19
CA TRP A 272 5.54 14.60 37.37
C TRP A 272 6.92 15.02 37.89
N PHE A 273 7.22 16.31 37.88
CA PHE A 273 8.52 16.86 38.24
C PHE A 273 8.47 17.51 39.62
N GLU A 274 9.62 17.57 40.30
CA GLU A 274 9.72 18.19 41.63
C GLU A 274 9.55 19.72 41.56
N GLY A 275 8.87 20.28 42.57
CA GLY A 275 8.52 21.70 42.63
C GLY A 275 7.08 21.96 42.19
N ASP A 276 6.65 23.21 42.31
CA ASP A 276 5.36 23.69 41.81
C ASP A 276 5.63 24.76 40.73
N ASN A 277 4.68 24.98 39.82
CA ASN A 277 4.68 25.99 38.76
C ASN A 277 5.67 25.72 37.60
N HIS A 278 5.45 24.65 36.83
CA HIS A 278 6.18 24.37 35.59
C HIS A 278 5.66 25.16 34.38
N ALA A 279 4.84 26.18 34.61
CA ALA A 279 4.41 27.11 33.57
C ALA A 279 5.64 27.78 32.90
N GLY A 280 5.63 27.83 31.58
CA GLY A 280 6.73 28.32 30.76
C GLY A 280 7.83 27.29 30.48
N LYS A 281 7.80 26.10 31.11
CA LYS A 281 8.77 25.04 30.80
C LYS A 281 8.40 24.34 29.50
N THR A 282 9.43 23.97 28.74
CA THR A 282 9.32 23.37 27.41
C THR A 282 9.88 21.96 27.39
N GLY A 283 9.15 21.04 26.76
CA GLY A 283 9.64 19.72 26.38
C GLY A 283 9.85 19.62 24.88
N VAL A 284 10.96 19.00 24.48
CA VAL A 284 11.34 18.81 23.08
C VAL A 284 11.62 17.33 22.84
N LEU A 285 10.84 16.75 21.94
CA LEU A 285 11.00 15.39 21.47
C LEU A 285 11.52 15.45 20.03
N GLN A 286 12.70 14.88 19.79
CA GLN A 286 13.33 14.83 18.48
C GLN A 286 13.30 13.42 17.93
N SER A 287 12.93 13.26 16.66
CA SER A 287 12.97 11.97 15.98
C SER A 287 14.40 11.50 15.69
N LYS A 288 14.56 10.21 15.38
CA LYS A 288 15.68 9.73 14.58
C LYS A 288 15.75 10.47 13.25
N GLN A 289 16.90 10.42 12.57
CA GLN A 289 16.97 10.89 11.19
C GLN A 289 16.07 10.02 10.30
N PHE A 290 15.19 10.66 9.54
CA PHE A 290 14.42 10.06 8.46
C PHE A 290 15.14 10.28 7.14
N THR A 291 14.97 9.32 6.23
CA THR A 291 15.40 9.42 4.84
C THR A 291 14.18 9.28 3.94
N THR A 292 14.12 10.06 2.87
CA THR A 292 13.02 10.02 1.88
C THR A 292 13.57 9.89 0.46
N LYS A 293 12.82 9.22 -0.41
CA LYS A 293 13.09 9.17 -1.86
C LYS A 293 12.09 10.01 -2.67
N THR A 294 11.11 10.63 -2.02
CA THR A 294 10.07 11.43 -2.65
C THR A 294 10.25 12.90 -2.29
N LYS A 295 9.64 13.79 -3.08
CA LYS A 295 9.59 15.23 -2.77
C LYS A 295 8.64 15.53 -1.61
N GLU A 296 7.55 14.77 -1.51
CA GLU A 296 6.50 14.97 -0.53
C GLU A 296 6.29 13.72 0.32
N GLN A 297 6.06 13.92 1.62
CA GLN A 297 5.76 12.89 2.60
C GLN A 297 4.49 13.23 3.37
N CYS A 298 3.82 12.22 3.90
CA CYS A 298 2.67 12.38 4.76
C CYS A 298 3.12 12.14 6.19
N LEU A 299 3.11 13.19 7.01
CA LEU A 299 3.34 13.12 8.45
C LEU A 299 1.99 13.08 9.16
N GLU A 300 1.76 12.03 9.94
CA GLU A 300 0.60 11.88 10.82
C GLU A 300 1.06 11.83 12.28
N ILE A 301 0.42 12.61 13.15
CA ILE A 301 0.61 12.57 14.60
C ILE A 301 -0.77 12.53 15.26
N TRP A 302 -1.03 11.49 16.05
CA TRP A 302 -2.17 11.49 16.94
C TRP A 302 -1.83 12.22 18.23
N SER A 303 -2.74 13.06 18.69
CA SER A 303 -2.53 13.83 19.93
C SER A 303 -3.79 13.95 20.74
N ASN A 304 -3.62 14.10 22.05
CA ASN A 304 -4.70 14.40 22.98
C ASN A 304 -4.19 15.42 24.00
N ILE A 305 -4.80 16.60 24.00
CA ILE A 305 -4.30 17.76 24.75
C ILE A 305 -5.36 18.21 25.74
N LYS A 306 -4.98 18.24 27.03
CA LYS A 306 -5.79 18.79 28.11
C LYS A 306 -5.40 20.24 28.39
N SER A 307 -6.39 21.05 28.78
CA SER A 307 -6.21 22.46 29.16
C SER A 307 -5.84 23.34 27.95
N THR A 308 -4.82 24.19 28.06
CA THR A 308 -4.44 25.22 27.08
C THR A 308 -3.13 24.89 26.37
N GLY A 309 -2.64 23.67 26.52
CA GLY A 309 -1.42 23.19 25.90
C GLY A 309 -1.45 23.33 24.38
N LYS A 310 -0.26 23.40 23.78
CA LYS A 310 -0.07 23.41 22.32
C LYS A 310 1.12 22.55 21.95
N ILE A 311 1.07 21.93 20.78
CA ILE A 311 2.20 21.23 20.18
C ILE A 311 2.66 22.04 18.98
N THR A 312 3.97 22.26 18.88
CA THR A 312 4.62 22.78 17.68
C THR A 312 5.41 21.63 17.04
N VAL A 313 5.14 21.38 15.77
CA VAL A 313 5.81 20.35 14.98
C VAL A 313 6.69 21.05 13.95
N GLU A 314 7.96 20.71 13.90
CA GLU A 314 8.94 21.34 13.02
C GLU A 314 9.68 20.30 12.19
N ILE A 315 9.89 20.62 10.92
CA ILE A 315 10.68 19.81 9.99
C ILE A 315 12.03 20.48 9.79
N TRP A 316 13.10 19.73 10.05
CA TRP A 316 14.48 20.20 9.99
C TRP A 316 15.30 19.36 9.03
N GLU A 317 16.20 19.99 8.27
CA GLU A 317 17.23 19.29 7.52
C GLU A 317 18.21 18.61 8.51
N SER A 318 18.78 17.47 8.11
CA SER A 318 19.68 16.71 8.96
C SER A 318 21.00 16.38 8.26
N ASP A 319 22.11 16.49 9.00
CA ASP A 319 23.46 16.31 8.47
C ASP A 319 23.85 14.83 8.26
N ASP A 320 24.86 14.60 7.42
CA ASP A 320 25.29 13.25 7.02
C ASP A 320 26.18 12.54 8.03
N ARG A 321 26.75 13.27 9.01
CA ARG A 321 27.85 12.77 9.85
C ARG A 321 27.34 12.27 11.19
N PHE A 322 26.49 13.05 11.82
CA PHE A 322 25.97 12.80 13.16
C PHE A 322 24.44 12.80 13.19
N GLY A 323 23.79 13.21 12.09
CA GLY A 323 22.34 13.35 12.04
C GLY A 323 21.85 14.55 12.82
N GLU A 324 22.70 15.55 13.05
CA GLU A 324 22.32 16.78 13.75
C GLU A 324 21.38 17.62 12.88
N VAL A 325 20.53 18.42 13.51
CA VAL A 325 19.69 19.38 12.79
C VAL A 325 20.57 20.47 12.17
N VAL A 326 20.28 20.81 10.93
CA VAL A 326 21.03 21.80 10.15
C VAL A 326 20.14 22.98 9.83
N GLY A 327 20.75 24.17 9.82
CA GLY A 327 20.08 25.41 9.46
C GLY A 327 19.73 26.26 10.68
N ARG A 328 19.32 27.50 10.40
CA ARG A 328 18.95 28.48 11.44
C ARG A 328 17.47 28.45 11.79
N PHE A 329 16.64 27.94 10.88
CA PHE A 329 15.18 27.95 10.97
C PHE A 329 14.64 26.61 10.44
N PRO A 330 13.49 26.15 10.98
CA PRO A 330 12.83 24.96 10.45
C PRO A 330 12.38 25.21 9.01
N LEU A 331 12.39 24.16 8.20
CA LEU A 331 11.90 24.18 6.82
C LEU A 331 10.39 24.42 6.80
N GLN A 332 9.68 23.77 7.72
CA GLN A 332 8.24 23.86 7.89
C GLN A 332 7.89 23.79 9.38
N ARG A 333 6.81 24.49 9.77
CA ARG A 333 6.32 24.53 11.15
C ARG A 333 4.80 24.46 11.17
N PHE A 334 4.29 23.56 11.99
CA PHE A 334 2.85 23.35 12.22
C PHE A 334 2.52 23.53 13.70
N THR A 335 1.25 23.78 14.01
CA THR A 335 0.78 23.93 15.40
C THR A 335 -0.51 23.18 15.60
N ILE A 336 -0.55 22.36 16.66
CA ILE A 336 -1.75 21.70 17.16
C ILE A 336 -2.18 22.42 18.44
N ASN A 337 -3.43 22.85 18.49
CA ASN A 337 -4.00 23.53 19.65
C ASN A 337 -4.92 22.57 20.40
N ALA A 338 -5.00 22.71 21.72
CA ALA A 338 -6.00 22.01 22.51
C ALA A 338 -7.42 22.32 22.02
N LYS A 339 -8.27 21.29 21.94
CA LYS A 339 -9.70 21.44 21.67
C LYS A 339 -10.52 21.24 22.94
N GLU A 340 -11.73 21.82 22.96
CA GLU A 340 -12.61 21.75 24.13
C GLU A 340 -12.97 20.31 24.51
N GLN A 341 -13.14 19.45 23.50
CA GLN A 341 -13.46 18.04 23.66
C GLN A 341 -12.14 17.27 23.72
N GLN A 342 -11.65 17.02 24.94
CA GLN A 342 -10.39 16.33 25.24
C GLN A 342 -10.40 14.88 24.70
N ARG A 343 -10.06 14.71 23.42
CA ARG A 343 -10.14 13.45 22.66
C ARG A 343 -8.93 13.30 21.76
N TRP A 344 -8.67 12.06 21.33
CA TRP A 344 -7.65 11.77 20.34
C TRP A 344 -7.98 12.40 19.00
N GLU A 345 -6.99 13.08 18.42
CA GLU A 345 -7.10 13.75 17.13
C GLU A 345 -5.94 13.39 16.23
N SER A 346 -6.26 13.00 14.99
CA SER A 346 -5.28 12.84 13.93
C SER A 346 -4.91 14.19 13.33
N ASN A 347 -3.62 14.50 13.32
CA ASN A 347 -3.07 15.70 12.68
C ASN A 347 -2.16 15.27 11.52
N ARG A 348 -2.50 15.70 10.30
CA ARG A 348 -1.80 15.27 9.08
C ARG A 348 -1.33 16.45 8.25
N TRP A 349 -0.11 16.34 7.74
CA TRP A 349 0.47 17.31 6.83
C TRP A 349 1.24 16.62 5.71
N THR A 350 0.97 17.03 4.48
CA THR A 350 1.91 16.81 3.39
C THR A 350 3.09 17.75 3.61
N ILE A 351 4.28 17.19 3.82
CA ILE A 351 5.51 17.93 4.07
C ILE A 351 6.47 17.77 2.88
N GLU A 352 7.16 18.84 2.52
CA GLU A 352 8.31 18.82 1.61
C GLU A 352 9.63 18.78 2.40
N ALA A 353 10.18 17.59 2.61
CA ALA A 353 11.45 17.43 3.30
C ALA A 353 12.61 17.12 2.32
N PRO A 354 13.85 17.53 2.64
CA PRO A 354 15.04 17.09 1.90
C PRO A 354 15.25 15.59 2.08
N GLU A 355 16.23 15.03 1.36
CA GLU A 355 16.56 13.60 1.42
C GLU A 355 16.71 13.08 2.85
N ARG A 356 17.23 13.91 3.76
CA ARG A 356 17.46 13.59 5.18
C ARG A 356 16.89 14.67 6.08
N PHE A 357 16.02 14.29 7.00
CA PHE A 357 15.34 15.25 7.86
C PHE A 357 15.02 14.68 9.23
N LYS A 358 14.67 15.57 10.16
CA LYS A 358 14.16 15.25 11.49
C LYS A 358 12.86 15.98 11.76
N VAL A 359 12.06 15.38 12.63
CA VAL A 359 10.82 15.95 13.15
C VAL A 359 11.04 16.31 14.61
N LEU A 360 10.84 17.58 14.95
CA LEU A 360 10.90 18.09 16.31
C LEU A 360 9.47 18.39 16.79
N ILE A 361 9.11 17.82 17.93
CA ILE A 361 7.82 18.01 18.59
C ILE A 361 8.07 18.75 19.90
N THR A 362 7.66 20.01 19.92
CA THR A 362 7.90 20.92 21.03
C THR A 362 6.59 21.31 21.68
N SER A 363 6.54 21.33 23.00
CA SER A 363 5.40 21.87 23.75
C SER A 363 5.87 22.64 24.97
N THR A 364 5.22 23.77 25.24
CA THR A 364 5.43 24.58 26.44
C THR A 364 4.20 24.49 27.31
N LEU A 365 4.38 24.13 28.58
CA LEU A 365 3.27 24.11 29.54
C LEU A 365 2.87 25.54 29.90
N ASN A 366 1.58 25.83 29.91
CA ASN A 366 1.05 27.07 30.48
C ASN A 366 0.72 26.89 31.98
N SER A 367 0.52 25.64 32.42
CA SER A 367 0.25 25.29 33.82
C SER A 367 0.65 23.85 34.14
N ASP A 368 0.72 23.49 35.43
CA ASP A 368 0.95 22.09 35.86
C ASP A 368 -0.24 21.16 35.59
N GLU A 369 -1.41 21.72 35.24
CA GLU A 369 -2.61 20.96 34.87
C GLU A 369 -2.63 20.58 33.38
N ASP A 370 -1.71 21.15 32.60
CA ASP A 370 -1.58 20.84 31.18
C ASP A 370 -1.03 19.42 31.02
N VAL A 371 -1.72 18.63 30.20
CA VAL A 371 -1.30 17.29 29.81
C VAL A 371 -1.31 17.25 28.31
N ILE A 372 -0.14 17.11 27.71
CA ILE A 372 0.02 17.00 26.26
C ILE A 372 0.45 15.57 25.95
N VAL A 373 -0.30 14.88 25.12
CA VAL A 373 -0.03 13.49 24.75
C VAL A 373 0.09 13.37 23.24
N VAL A 374 1.07 12.57 22.80
CA VAL A 374 1.26 12.18 21.40
C VAL A 374 1.39 10.67 21.30
N ASP A 375 0.87 10.13 20.20
CA ASP A 375 0.87 8.71 19.91
C ASP A 375 0.77 8.45 18.40
N ASP A 376 0.93 7.18 17.99
CA ASP A 376 0.75 6.69 16.61
C ASP A 376 1.37 7.61 15.54
N ILE A 377 2.64 7.98 15.74
CA ILE A 377 3.34 8.86 14.80
C ILE A 377 3.74 8.07 13.57
N SER A 378 3.40 8.58 12.38
CA SER A 378 3.81 7.97 11.12
C SER A 378 4.33 8.95 10.09
N VAL A 379 5.24 8.48 9.25
CA VAL A 379 5.82 9.21 8.12
C VAL A 379 5.84 8.29 6.91
N LEU A 380 5.18 8.68 5.83
CA LEU A 380 5.10 7.89 4.60
C LEU A 380 5.58 8.70 3.40
N ASP A 381 6.35 8.08 2.50
CA ASP A 381 6.78 8.66 1.22
C ASP A 381 5.61 8.73 0.21
N LYS A 382 4.52 9.42 0.59
CA LYS A 382 3.34 9.74 -0.22
C LYS A 382 2.74 11.07 0.25
N THR A 383 1.88 11.69 -0.55
CA THR A 383 1.04 12.80 -0.09
C THR A 383 -0.06 12.30 0.87
N CYS A 384 -0.47 13.14 1.83
CA CYS A 384 -1.64 12.82 2.66
C CYS A 384 -2.95 12.90 1.87
N GLU A 385 -3.97 12.19 2.35
CA GLU A 385 -5.35 12.36 1.90
C GLU A 385 -5.82 13.79 2.16
N SER A 386 -6.49 14.41 1.18
CA SER A 386 -6.73 15.86 1.20
C SER A 386 -7.79 16.32 2.21
N HIS A 387 -8.75 15.48 2.57
CA HIS A 387 -9.83 15.84 3.49
C HIS A 387 -10.14 14.73 4.48
N SER A 388 -10.51 15.13 5.69
CA SER A 388 -10.68 14.23 6.83
C SER A 388 -11.85 14.70 7.69
N TRP A 389 -12.71 13.77 8.10
CA TRP A 389 -13.92 14.01 8.88
C TRP A 389 -14.09 12.93 9.96
N PRO A 390 -13.66 13.21 11.19
CA PRO A 390 -13.94 12.33 12.32
C PRO A 390 -15.38 12.52 12.81
N ILE A 391 -16.10 11.40 13.00
CA ILE A 391 -17.42 11.36 13.62
C ILE A 391 -17.27 10.73 15.01
N TYR A 392 -17.28 11.55 16.05
CA TYR A 392 -17.24 11.11 17.44
C TYR A 392 -18.62 10.76 17.98
N GLY A 393 -18.69 9.88 19.00
CA GLY A 393 -19.96 9.47 19.60
C GLY A 393 -20.74 8.51 18.69
N PHE A 394 -20.02 7.72 17.89
CA PHE A 394 -20.58 6.97 16.77
C PHE A 394 -21.63 5.96 17.20
N GLN A 395 -21.42 5.25 18.30
CA GLN A 395 -22.33 4.26 18.85
C GLN A 395 -23.70 4.87 19.12
N LYS A 396 -23.72 6.01 19.83
CA LYS A 396 -24.97 6.73 20.13
C LYS A 396 -25.65 7.23 18.86
N LEU A 397 -24.86 7.77 17.91
CA LEU A 397 -25.38 8.18 16.61
C LEU A 397 -26.07 6.99 15.92
N TYR A 398 -25.34 5.89 15.75
CA TYR A 398 -25.83 4.68 15.10
C TYR A 398 -27.08 4.11 15.77
N ASP A 399 -27.10 3.99 17.10
CA ASP A 399 -28.25 3.46 17.85
C ASP A 399 -29.51 4.31 17.68
N SER A 400 -29.33 5.64 17.65
CA SER A 400 -30.44 6.59 17.47
C SER A 400 -30.91 6.73 16.02
N SER A 401 -30.05 6.43 15.04
CA SER A 401 -30.37 6.51 13.62
C SER A 401 -31.26 5.37 13.14
N LYS A 402 -32.02 5.63 12.08
CA LYS A 402 -32.77 4.68 11.25
C LYS A 402 -32.20 4.67 9.84
N LYS A 403 -32.59 3.67 9.04
CA LYS A 403 -32.23 3.65 7.60
C LYS A 403 -32.70 4.94 6.94
N GLY A 404 -31.81 5.59 6.20
CA GLY A 404 -32.06 6.88 5.56
C GLY A 404 -31.72 8.11 6.39
N ASP A 405 -31.50 7.97 7.69
CA ASP A 405 -30.96 9.08 8.49
C ASP A 405 -29.50 9.33 8.09
N SER A 406 -29.13 10.60 7.93
CA SER A 406 -27.79 11.00 7.53
C SER A 406 -27.24 12.12 8.41
N VAL A 407 -25.93 12.13 8.56
CA VAL A 407 -25.17 13.26 9.12
C VAL A 407 -24.37 13.95 8.02
N LEU A 408 -24.13 15.25 8.19
CA LEU A 408 -23.37 16.07 7.26
C LEU A 408 -22.09 16.57 7.92
N SER A 409 -21.01 16.64 7.14
CA SER A 409 -19.77 17.27 7.57
C SER A 409 -19.92 18.80 7.65
N GLU A 410 -18.93 19.44 8.26
CA GLU A 410 -18.68 20.85 8.01
C GLU A 410 -18.35 21.11 6.54
N MET A 411 -18.47 22.37 6.11
CA MET A 411 -18.19 22.76 4.73
C MET A 411 -16.70 22.59 4.42
N MET A 412 -16.41 21.85 3.35
CA MET A 412 -15.05 21.61 2.84
C MET A 412 -14.84 22.31 1.49
N THR A 413 -13.58 22.43 1.06
CA THR A 413 -13.20 23.12 -0.19
C THR A 413 -12.27 22.25 -1.01
N ALA A 414 -12.71 21.86 -2.20
CA ALA A 414 -11.91 21.08 -3.13
C ALA A 414 -10.66 21.86 -3.57
N PRO A 415 -9.61 21.19 -4.07
CA PRO A 415 -8.42 21.86 -4.63
C PRO A 415 -8.75 22.85 -5.75
N THR A 416 -9.83 22.58 -6.49
CA THR A 416 -10.35 23.45 -7.56
C THR A 416 -11.12 24.67 -7.05
N GLY A 417 -11.40 24.77 -5.75
CA GLY A 417 -12.14 25.87 -5.12
C GLY A 417 -13.62 25.57 -4.84
N HIS A 418 -14.16 24.49 -5.41
CA HIS A 418 -15.56 24.08 -5.22
C HIS A 418 -15.86 23.74 -3.75
N LYS A 419 -17.02 24.17 -3.26
CA LYS A 419 -17.47 23.87 -1.89
C LYS A 419 -18.28 22.59 -1.89
N PHE A 420 -18.11 21.79 -0.84
CA PHE A 420 -18.85 20.53 -0.69
C PHE A 420 -19.00 20.14 0.77
N LYS A 421 -19.93 19.22 1.03
CA LYS A 421 -20.07 18.50 2.30
C LYS A 421 -20.04 17.01 2.05
N LEU A 422 -19.55 16.25 3.01
CA LEU A 422 -19.75 14.80 3.03
C LEU A 422 -21.07 14.49 3.74
N ARG A 423 -21.79 13.50 3.23
CA ARG A 423 -23.05 12.99 3.77
C ARG A 423 -22.90 11.51 4.06
N PHE A 424 -23.02 11.15 5.32
CA PHE A 424 -22.85 9.77 5.78
C PHE A 424 -24.16 9.22 6.32
N TYR A 425 -24.52 7.99 5.90
CA TYR A 425 -25.71 7.27 6.34
C TYR A 425 -25.27 6.05 7.17
N PRO A 426 -25.30 6.14 8.52
CA PRO A 426 -24.78 5.07 9.38
C PRO A 426 -25.47 3.72 9.20
N LYS A 427 -26.79 3.71 8.92
CA LYS A 427 -27.60 2.49 8.69
C LYS A 427 -28.02 2.33 7.22
N GLY A 428 -27.28 2.95 6.32
CA GLY A 428 -27.50 2.86 4.88
C GLY A 428 -28.48 3.88 4.30
N HIS A 429 -28.31 4.12 3.01
CA HIS A 429 -29.16 4.98 2.18
C HIS A 429 -30.63 4.49 2.17
N PRO A 430 -31.64 5.38 2.00
CA PRO A 430 -33.05 4.98 1.94
C PRO A 430 -33.35 3.85 0.93
N ASP A 431 -32.66 3.87 -0.20
CA ASP A 431 -32.84 2.89 -1.30
C ASP A 431 -31.97 1.63 -1.15
N SER A 432 -31.14 1.53 -0.11
CA SER A 432 -30.32 0.34 0.16
C SER A 432 -31.10 -0.73 0.93
N ASP A 433 -30.56 -1.94 0.96
CA ASP A 433 -31.07 -3.05 1.79
C ASP A 433 -30.75 -2.89 3.29
N GLY A 434 -29.96 -1.87 3.65
CA GLY A 434 -29.56 -1.57 5.03
C GLY A 434 -28.42 -2.46 5.55
N THR A 435 -27.72 -3.19 4.68
CA THR A 435 -26.56 -4.03 5.07
C THR A 435 -25.21 -3.29 5.00
N TYR A 436 -25.21 -2.09 4.42
CA TYR A 436 -24.04 -1.22 4.26
C TYR A 436 -24.31 0.16 4.87
N ALA A 437 -23.26 0.78 5.41
CA ALA A 437 -23.24 2.23 5.58
C ALA A 437 -22.90 2.90 4.24
N SER A 438 -23.38 4.12 4.05
CA SER A 438 -23.25 4.85 2.77
C SER A 438 -22.54 6.19 2.96
N LEU A 439 -21.76 6.61 1.96
CA LEU A 439 -21.02 7.86 1.99
C LEU A 439 -21.13 8.56 0.64
N PHE A 440 -21.46 9.85 0.67
CA PHE A 440 -21.61 10.69 -0.50
C PHE A 440 -20.91 12.03 -0.32
N LEU A 441 -20.39 12.56 -1.40
CA LEU A 441 -20.07 13.97 -1.54
C LEU A 441 -21.32 14.68 -2.03
N HIS A 442 -21.60 15.83 -1.45
CA HIS A 442 -22.65 16.74 -1.89
C HIS A 442 -22.00 18.07 -2.25
N LEU A 443 -22.02 18.41 -3.53
CA LEU A 443 -21.56 19.72 -3.98
C LEU A 443 -22.48 20.79 -3.38
N HIS A 444 -21.87 21.89 -2.98
CA HIS A 444 -22.58 23.02 -2.40
C HIS A 444 -22.42 24.23 -3.31
N GLU A 445 -23.43 25.11 -3.29
CA GLU A 445 -23.36 26.40 -3.97
C GLU A 445 -22.04 27.10 -3.59
N SER A 446 -21.28 27.44 -4.61
CA SER A 446 -20.22 28.43 -4.56
C SER A 446 -20.78 29.66 -5.28
N SER A 447 -20.82 30.82 -4.62
CA SER A 447 -21.31 32.03 -5.27
C SER A 447 -20.63 32.21 -6.63
N ASN A 448 -21.38 32.68 -7.63
CA ASN A 448 -20.86 33.09 -8.95
C ASN A 448 -19.72 34.14 -8.86
N ASP A 449 -19.43 34.64 -7.66
CA ASP A 449 -18.44 35.66 -7.35
C ASP A 449 -17.00 35.13 -7.21
N ILE A 450 -16.77 33.81 -7.23
CA ILE A 450 -15.40 33.28 -7.31
C ILE A 450 -14.95 33.29 -8.77
N GLU A 451 -14.32 34.40 -9.17
CA GLU A 451 -13.73 34.60 -10.49
C GLU A 451 -12.79 33.43 -10.86
N GLY A 452 -13.15 32.64 -11.88
CA GLY A 452 -12.33 31.55 -12.41
C GLY A 452 -12.73 30.12 -12.01
N LEU A 453 -13.76 29.92 -11.18
CA LEU A 453 -14.27 28.58 -10.87
C LEU A 453 -14.99 27.97 -12.09
N LYS A 454 -14.57 26.77 -12.53
CA LYS A 454 -15.08 26.13 -13.75
C LYS A 454 -16.11 25.05 -13.44
N TRP A 455 -17.27 25.14 -14.09
CA TRP A 455 -18.35 24.16 -14.05
C TRP A 455 -18.57 23.50 -15.42
N PRO A 456 -18.95 22.21 -15.48
CA PRO A 456 -19.01 21.26 -14.36
C PRO A 456 -17.62 20.97 -13.76
N MET A 457 -17.58 20.49 -12.52
CA MET A 457 -16.34 20.09 -11.85
C MET A 457 -15.77 18.88 -12.60
N THR A 458 -14.65 19.04 -13.31
CA THR A 458 -14.10 18.02 -14.20
C THR A 458 -12.69 17.57 -13.83
N ASN A 459 -12.31 16.38 -14.30
CA ASN A 459 -10.97 15.81 -14.19
C ASN A 459 -10.46 15.62 -12.75
N GLN A 460 -11.37 15.48 -11.80
CA GLN A 460 -11.03 15.19 -10.41
C GLN A 460 -11.13 13.70 -10.14
N TYR A 461 -10.09 13.14 -9.51
CA TYR A 461 -10.10 11.82 -8.92
C TYR A 461 -10.61 11.91 -7.48
N LEU A 462 -11.59 11.09 -7.12
CA LEU A 462 -12.24 11.08 -5.81
C LEU A 462 -12.13 9.68 -5.22
N LYS A 463 -11.39 9.54 -4.12
CA LYS A 463 -11.30 8.31 -3.34
C LYS A 463 -11.89 8.53 -1.96
N PHE A 464 -13.08 7.98 -1.76
CA PHE A 464 -13.76 7.93 -0.48
C PHE A 464 -13.12 6.84 0.37
N ILE A 465 -12.89 7.11 1.65
CA ILE A 465 -12.20 6.20 2.56
C ILE A 465 -12.92 6.16 3.91
N VAL A 466 -13.14 4.95 4.44
CA VAL A 466 -13.37 4.71 5.87
C VAL A 466 -12.08 4.12 6.41
N GLN A 467 -11.41 4.86 7.29
CA GLN A 467 -10.05 4.54 7.70
C GLN A 467 -10.03 3.38 8.69
N ASP A 468 -9.16 2.41 8.44
CA ASP A 468 -8.76 1.43 9.44
C ASP A 468 -7.72 2.08 10.37
N GLN A 469 -8.06 2.25 11.64
CA GLN A 469 -7.29 3.07 12.58
C GLN A 469 -6.23 2.28 13.36
N ILE A 470 -5.67 1.21 12.77
CA ILE A 470 -4.52 0.53 13.36
C ILE A 470 -3.27 1.44 13.30
N SER A 471 -2.36 1.25 14.25
CA SER A 471 -1.13 2.04 14.39
C SER A 471 -0.15 1.78 13.25
N ASP A 472 -0.12 0.54 12.74
CA ASP A 472 0.71 0.14 11.62
C ASP A 472 0.11 0.59 10.28
N VAL A 473 0.46 1.82 9.90
CA VAL A 473 -0.14 2.53 8.77
C VAL A 473 0.05 1.86 7.40
N VAL A 474 1.12 1.08 7.22
CA VAL A 474 1.35 0.36 5.95
C VAL A 474 0.47 -0.86 5.84
N ASN A 475 -0.01 -1.40 6.95
CA ASN A 475 -0.88 -2.58 6.99
C ASN A 475 -2.37 -2.22 7.17
N ARG A 476 -2.72 -0.93 7.15
CA ARG A 476 -4.13 -0.48 7.18
C ARG A 476 -4.87 -1.02 5.95
N MET A 477 -6.02 -1.65 6.19
CA MET A 477 -6.93 -2.10 5.14
C MET A 477 -8.10 -1.14 5.00
N ASP A 478 -7.78 0.09 4.62
CA ASP A 478 -8.76 1.17 4.44
C ASP A 478 -9.87 0.76 3.46
N GLN A 479 -11.12 0.79 3.92
CA GLN A 479 -12.26 0.55 3.04
C GLN A 479 -12.42 1.76 2.11
N ASN A 480 -12.30 1.54 0.81
CA ASN A 480 -12.31 2.62 -0.17
C ASN A 480 -13.25 2.38 -1.35
N ARG A 481 -13.74 3.49 -1.90
CA ARG A 481 -14.51 3.55 -3.14
C ARG A 481 -14.03 4.74 -3.98
N ILE A 482 -13.93 4.53 -5.29
CA ILE A 482 -13.27 5.46 -6.19
C ILE A 482 -14.20 5.86 -7.34
N ARG A 483 -14.25 7.17 -7.60
CA ARG A 483 -14.94 7.78 -8.74
C ARG A 483 -14.08 8.88 -9.36
N SER A 484 -14.43 9.30 -10.57
CA SER A 484 -13.97 10.55 -11.15
C SER A 484 -15.12 11.50 -11.43
N THR A 485 -14.77 12.76 -11.72
CA THR A 485 -15.72 13.77 -12.20
C THR A 485 -15.67 13.94 -13.72
N GLU A 486 -15.45 12.85 -14.45
CA GLU A 486 -15.38 12.85 -15.91
C GLU A 486 -16.79 13.00 -16.51
N ILE A 487 -16.90 13.82 -17.56
CA ILE A 487 -18.16 14.01 -18.31
C ILE A 487 -18.25 12.84 -19.29
N LEU A 488 -19.16 11.90 -19.05
CA LEU A 488 -19.48 10.86 -20.02
C LEU A 488 -20.26 11.48 -21.19
N GLU A 489 -20.19 10.91 -22.39
CA GLU A 489 -20.93 11.43 -23.56
C GLU A 489 -22.46 11.53 -23.34
N SER A 490 -22.99 10.76 -22.39
CA SER A 490 -24.40 10.77 -21.96
C SER A 490 -24.70 11.72 -20.79
N ASP A 491 -23.72 12.45 -20.27
CA ASP A 491 -23.86 13.32 -19.11
C ASP A 491 -24.67 14.58 -19.50
N PRO A 492 -25.73 14.94 -18.78
CA PRO A 492 -26.55 16.13 -19.07
C PRO A 492 -25.80 17.47 -18.91
N GLY A 493 -24.48 17.45 -18.72
CA GLY A 493 -23.62 18.63 -18.75
C GLY A 493 -23.82 19.50 -17.50
N PRO A 494 -24.17 20.80 -17.65
CA PRO A 494 -24.41 21.69 -16.50
C PRO A 494 -25.53 21.22 -15.56
N ASP A 495 -26.45 20.39 -16.05
CA ASP A 495 -27.56 19.81 -15.27
C ASP A 495 -27.20 18.43 -14.68
N GLY A 496 -25.95 17.99 -14.83
CA GLY A 496 -25.43 16.72 -14.32
C GLY A 496 -24.95 16.76 -12.88
N ILE A 497 -24.48 15.61 -12.41
CA ILE A 497 -24.11 15.43 -10.99
C ILE A 497 -22.93 16.29 -10.52
N TRP A 498 -22.12 16.76 -11.46
CA TRP A 498 -20.98 17.65 -11.26
C TRP A 498 -21.26 19.07 -11.75
N GLY A 499 -22.52 19.34 -12.12
CA GLY A 499 -23.03 20.62 -12.57
C GLY A 499 -23.07 21.67 -11.46
N MET A 500 -23.33 22.91 -11.87
CA MET A 500 -23.41 24.04 -10.96
C MET A 500 -24.63 23.89 -10.04
N VAL A 501 -24.42 23.97 -8.73
CA VAL A 501 -25.48 23.87 -7.72
C VAL A 501 -26.14 25.23 -7.54
N THR A 502 -27.47 25.29 -7.68
CA THR A 502 -28.25 26.53 -7.50
C THR A 502 -28.94 26.57 -6.13
N ASP A 503 -29.32 27.75 -5.65
CA ASP A 503 -29.97 27.96 -4.34
C ASP A 503 -31.19 27.05 -4.14
N ALA A 504 -31.96 26.77 -5.20
CA ALA A 504 -33.13 25.89 -5.18
C ALA A 504 -32.77 24.43 -4.81
N ASP A 505 -31.53 24.01 -5.03
CA ASP A 505 -31.00 22.68 -4.72
C ASP A 505 -30.40 22.59 -3.30
N THR A 506 -30.14 23.74 -2.66
CA THR A 506 -29.38 23.84 -1.40
C THR A 506 -30.21 23.66 -0.14
N ASP A 507 -31.50 24.02 -0.17
CA ASP A 507 -32.39 23.98 1.00
C ASP A 507 -32.91 22.58 1.34
N GLY A 508 -32.46 21.53 0.65
CA GLY A 508 -32.95 20.17 0.88
C GLY A 508 -32.29 19.08 0.06
N LEU A 509 -30.95 18.99 0.06
CA LEU A 509 -30.21 17.77 -0.31
C LEU A 509 -30.63 17.16 -1.65
N SER A 510 -30.70 18.01 -2.69
CA SER A 510 -31.02 17.57 -4.06
C SER A 510 -30.16 16.36 -4.44
N ALA A 511 -30.80 15.25 -4.83
CA ALA A 511 -30.10 14.02 -5.21
C ALA A 511 -29.20 14.22 -6.43
N ILE A 512 -29.49 15.27 -7.21
CA ILE A 512 -28.81 15.61 -8.45
C ILE A 512 -27.36 16.03 -8.16
N SER A 513 -27.09 16.75 -7.06
CA SER A 513 -25.73 17.23 -6.72
C SER A 513 -24.98 16.34 -5.74
N SER A 514 -25.43 15.08 -5.56
CA SER A 514 -24.80 14.13 -4.64
C SER A 514 -24.23 12.91 -5.37
N ALA A 515 -22.95 12.63 -5.12
CA ALA A 515 -22.21 11.55 -5.75
C ALA A 515 -21.49 10.71 -4.68
N GLY A 516 -21.65 9.39 -4.72
CA GLY A 516 -21.09 8.51 -3.72
C GLY A 516 -21.55 7.06 -3.85
N TYR A 517 -21.50 6.34 -2.74
CA TYR A 517 -21.73 4.90 -2.71
C TYR A 517 -22.72 4.52 -1.62
N GLN A 518 -23.78 3.83 -2.03
CA GLN A 518 -24.71 3.17 -1.12
C GLN A 518 -24.03 2.02 -0.38
N THR A 519 -23.09 1.35 -1.04
CA THR A 519 -22.32 0.19 -0.54
C THR A 519 -20.88 0.58 -0.17
N MET A 520 -20.74 1.63 0.66
CA MET A 520 -19.43 2.16 1.04
C MET A 520 -18.65 1.18 1.90
N ILE A 521 -19.24 0.72 3.01
CA ILE A 521 -18.67 -0.27 3.92
C ILE A 521 -19.76 -1.23 4.41
N PRO A 522 -19.56 -2.56 4.37
CA PRO A 522 -20.46 -3.50 5.01
C PRO A 522 -20.60 -3.17 6.50
N LEU A 523 -21.82 -3.25 7.05
CA LEU A 523 -22.01 -3.08 8.50
C LEU A 523 -21.32 -4.20 9.29
N PHE A 524 -21.13 -5.37 8.69
CA PHE A 524 -20.29 -6.42 9.26
C PHE A 524 -18.86 -5.88 9.51
N ASP A 525 -18.17 -5.46 8.45
CA ASP A 525 -16.80 -4.93 8.53
C ASP A 525 -16.68 -3.74 9.47
N LEU A 526 -17.62 -2.79 9.42
CA LEU A 526 -17.58 -1.56 10.22
C LEU A 526 -17.55 -1.85 11.74
N PHE A 527 -18.23 -2.92 12.17
CA PHE A 527 -18.30 -3.33 13.58
C PHE A 527 -17.41 -4.54 13.89
N GLU A 528 -16.67 -5.04 12.91
CA GLU A 528 -15.83 -6.22 13.06
C GLU A 528 -14.58 -5.89 13.88
N ALA A 529 -14.19 -6.78 14.79
CA ALA A 529 -13.08 -6.53 15.70
C ALA A 529 -11.70 -6.76 15.06
N SER A 530 -11.62 -7.41 13.90
CA SER A 530 -10.36 -7.58 13.15
C SER A 530 -9.85 -6.29 12.52
N TYR A 531 -10.73 -5.29 12.35
CA TYR A 531 -10.39 -3.95 11.86
C TYR A 531 -10.61 -2.91 12.97
N SER A 532 -10.00 -1.73 12.80
CA SER A 532 -10.17 -0.60 13.72
C SER A 532 -10.95 0.55 13.06
N TYR A 533 -12.04 0.27 12.33
CA TYR A 533 -12.85 1.33 11.72
C TYR A 533 -13.57 2.21 12.73
N ILE A 534 -13.99 1.63 13.86
CA ILE A 534 -14.50 2.36 15.03
C ILE A 534 -13.45 2.25 16.13
N LYS A 535 -12.89 3.38 16.55
CA LYS A 535 -11.91 3.46 17.64
C LYS A 535 -12.20 4.67 18.52
N HIS A 536 -12.14 4.53 19.84
CA HIS A 536 -12.59 5.57 20.79
C HIS A 536 -13.99 6.13 20.50
N ASP A 537 -14.91 5.26 20.09
CA ASP A 537 -16.27 5.66 19.64
C ASP A 537 -16.25 6.70 18.50
N MET A 538 -15.22 6.63 17.64
CA MET A 538 -14.99 7.51 16.51
C MET A 538 -14.79 6.72 15.22
N VAL A 539 -15.48 7.17 14.16
CA VAL A 539 -15.26 6.71 12.78
C VAL A 539 -14.58 7.81 12.00
N MET A 540 -13.50 7.48 11.30
CA MET A 540 -12.73 8.43 10.51
C MET A 540 -13.07 8.28 9.02
N LEU A 541 -13.80 9.25 8.49
CA LEU A 541 -14.14 9.31 7.07
C LEU A 541 -13.17 10.26 6.36
N MET A 542 -12.68 9.88 5.19
CA MET A 542 -11.77 10.72 4.41
C MET A 542 -12.17 10.77 2.96
N LEU A 543 -11.69 11.82 2.29
CA LEU A 543 -11.77 11.97 0.85
C LEU A 543 -10.40 12.41 0.36
N ASP A 544 -9.75 11.56 -0.44
CA ASP A 544 -8.63 11.97 -1.26
C ASP A 544 -9.16 12.49 -2.60
N MET A 545 -8.82 13.73 -2.90
CA MET A 545 -9.27 14.45 -4.08
C MET A 545 -8.06 15.07 -4.78
N ARG A 546 -7.85 14.68 -6.04
CA ARG A 546 -6.68 15.05 -6.83
C ARG A 546 -7.09 15.52 -8.21
N ASP A 547 -6.46 16.59 -8.68
CA ASP A 547 -6.59 17.05 -10.06
C ASP A 547 -5.68 16.22 -10.97
N LEU A 548 -6.29 15.40 -11.83
CA LEU A 548 -5.59 14.53 -12.76
C LEU A 548 -5.65 15.07 -14.20
N SER A 549 -6.03 16.33 -14.42
CA SER A 549 -6.08 16.94 -15.75
C SER A 549 -4.74 16.87 -16.51
N HIS A 550 -3.62 16.84 -15.79
CA HIS A 550 -2.29 16.65 -16.38
C HIS A 550 -2.08 15.23 -16.99
N LEU A 551 -2.88 14.24 -16.57
CA LEU A 551 -2.88 12.88 -17.10
C LEU A 551 -3.91 12.68 -18.22
N ASP A 552 -4.74 13.69 -18.49
CA ASP A 552 -5.66 13.72 -19.62
C ASP A 552 -4.84 13.94 -20.90
N THR A 553 -4.20 12.87 -21.36
CA THR A 553 -3.32 12.87 -22.54
C THR A 553 -4.10 12.76 -23.85
N SER A 554 -5.43 12.63 -23.79
CA SER A 554 -6.35 12.55 -24.95
C SER A 554 -5.95 13.58 -26.00
N SER A 555 -5.91 14.86 -25.65
CA SER A 555 -5.64 15.96 -26.60
C SER A 555 -4.28 15.93 -27.34
N LYS A 556 -3.25 15.26 -26.83
CA LYS A 556 -1.93 15.15 -27.52
C LYS A 556 -1.84 13.89 -28.38
N LEU A 557 -2.54 12.85 -27.95
CA LEU A 557 -2.52 11.53 -28.55
C LEU A 557 -3.60 11.42 -29.62
N ASP A 558 -4.77 11.98 -29.40
CA ASP A 558 -5.85 12.16 -30.39
C ASP A 558 -5.33 12.97 -31.58
N ARG A 559 -4.54 14.03 -31.33
CA ARG A 559 -3.84 14.76 -32.41
C ARG A 559 -2.85 13.89 -33.16
N CYS A 560 -2.17 12.96 -32.49
CA CYS A 560 -1.31 12.00 -33.16
C CYS A 560 -2.15 11.00 -33.97
N TYR A 561 -3.22 10.44 -33.41
CA TYR A 561 -4.10 9.51 -34.11
C TYR A 561 -4.82 10.15 -35.29
N GLU A 562 -5.27 11.40 -35.19
CA GLU A 562 -5.79 12.19 -36.31
C GLU A 562 -4.73 12.36 -37.41
N GLN A 563 -3.47 12.61 -37.04
CA GLN A 563 -2.36 12.71 -38.00
C GLN A 563 -1.99 11.36 -38.62
N CYS A 564 -2.09 10.26 -37.87
CA CYS A 564 -1.87 8.91 -38.39
C CYS A 564 -3.11 8.37 -39.13
N SER A 565 -4.29 9.01 -39.00
CA SER A 565 -5.58 8.57 -39.56
C SER A 565 -5.60 8.48 -41.09
N ASP A 566 -4.84 9.34 -41.76
CA ASP A 566 -4.65 9.33 -43.21
C ASP A 566 -3.70 8.20 -43.71
N GLU A 567 -3.16 7.39 -42.79
CA GLU A 567 -2.26 6.26 -43.03
C GLU A 567 -2.87 4.88 -42.69
N PHE A 568 -4.16 4.80 -42.30
CA PHE A 568 -4.83 3.59 -41.77
C PHE A 568 -5.07 2.43 -42.74
N ASP A 569 -4.59 2.52 -43.99
CA ASP A 569 -4.47 1.32 -44.84
C ASP A 569 -3.28 0.44 -44.43
N ASN A 570 -2.44 0.86 -43.46
CA ASN A 570 -1.29 0.11 -42.97
C ASN A 570 -1.54 -0.50 -41.57
N GLU A 571 -1.92 -1.77 -41.54
CA GLU A 571 -2.00 -2.60 -40.32
C GLU A 571 -0.66 -2.58 -39.57
N GLY A 572 -0.67 -2.27 -38.26
CA GLY A 572 0.53 -2.25 -37.40
C GLY A 572 1.10 -0.87 -37.02
N VAL A 573 0.55 0.24 -37.54
CA VAL A 573 0.93 1.61 -37.13
C VAL A 573 0.21 2.01 -35.83
N SER A 574 0.92 2.63 -34.89
CA SER A 574 0.35 3.17 -33.65
C SER A 574 1.06 4.45 -33.24
N CYS A 575 0.38 5.30 -32.46
CA CYS A 575 0.99 6.47 -31.86
C CYS A 575 1.80 6.07 -30.63
N LEU A 576 3.12 6.06 -30.78
CA LEU A 576 4.07 5.74 -29.70
C LEU A 576 4.76 7.01 -29.18
N PRO A 577 5.25 7.00 -27.92
CA PRO A 577 6.04 8.10 -27.39
C PRO A 577 7.26 8.39 -28.29
N ASP A 578 7.52 9.67 -28.54
CA ASP A 578 8.71 10.11 -29.25
C ASP A 578 9.95 9.91 -28.36
N LYS A 579 10.93 9.14 -28.84
CA LYS A 579 12.18 8.87 -28.13
C LYS A 579 13.06 10.11 -27.97
N GLU A 580 12.89 11.11 -28.84
CA GLU A 580 13.68 12.35 -28.81
C GLU A 580 12.99 13.46 -28.00
N ASN A 581 11.65 13.43 -27.88
CA ASN A 581 10.86 14.49 -27.25
C ASN A 581 9.91 13.93 -26.18
N ALA A 582 10.34 13.97 -24.92
CA ALA A 582 9.54 13.52 -23.79
C ALA A 582 8.17 14.23 -23.72
N GLY A 583 7.09 13.45 -23.77
CA GLY A 583 5.71 13.95 -23.69
C GLY A 583 5.08 14.34 -25.04
N GLN A 584 5.70 13.93 -26.15
CA GLN A 584 5.19 14.02 -27.51
C GLN A 584 4.98 12.61 -28.09
N TYR A 585 4.06 12.46 -29.05
CA TYR A 585 3.73 11.20 -29.70
C TYR A 585 3.95 11.32 -31.21
N SER A 586 4.40 10.24 -31.84
CA SER A 586 4.60 10.15 -33.28
C SER A 586 4.10 8.81 -33.82
N CYS A 587 3.67 8.78 -35.09
CA CYS A 587 3.30 7.55 -35.78
C CYS A 587 4.54 6.66 -35.90
N GLN A 588 4.46 5.43 -35.38
CA GLN A 588 5.53 4.44 -35.40
C GLN A 588 4.93 3.04 -35.56
N CYS A 589 5.72 2.06 -36.03
CA CYS A 589 5.28 0.67 -36.04
C CYS A 589 5.27 0.07 -34.63
N ARG A 590 4.17 -0.61 -34.27
CA ARG A 590 4.10 -1.38 -33.01
C ARG A 590 5.08 -2.55 -33.07
N LYS A 591 5.82 -2.85 -32.00
CA LYS A 591 6.57 -4.11 -31.93
C LYS A 591 5.60 -5.31 -32.02
N PRO A 592 5.91 -6.40 -32.75
CA PRO A 592 7.19 -6.74 -33.36
C PRO A 592 7.42 -6.22 -34.80
N PHE A 593 6.53 -5.39 -35.35
CA PHE A 593 6.67 -4.90 -36.73
C PHE A 593 7.92 -4.01 -36.90
N ILE A 594 8.57 -4.14 -38.06
CA ILE A 594 9.69 -3.32 -38.50
C ILE A 594 9.16 -2.18 -39.37
N GLU A 595 9.58 -0.95 -39.04
CA GLU A 595 9.27 0.25 -39.80
C GLU A 595 10.07 0.30 -41.11
N SER A 596 9.35 0.49 -42.21
CA SER A 596 9.91 0.87 -43.51
C SER A 596 9.19 2.11 -44.03
N ARG A 597 9.88 2.98 -44.78
CA ARG A 597 9.27 4.17 -45.38
C ARG A 597 9.23 4.05 -46.89
N VAL A 598 8.03 4.08 -47.45
CA VAL A 598 7.78 4.08 -48.89
C VAL A 598 7.01 5.35 -49.22
N ASP A 599 7.55 6.18 -50.11
CA ASP A 599 6.95 7.46 -50.54
C ASP A 599 6.57 8.42 -49.40
N GLY A 600 7.32 8.39 -48.29
CA GLY A 600 7.09 9.25 -47.13
C GLY A 600 6.04 8.74 -46.15
N LYS A 601 5.38 7.60 -46.43
CA LYS A 601 4.46 6.92 -45.52
C LYS A 601 5.13 5.78 -44.76
N ILE A 602 4.75 5.59 -43.50
CA ILE A 602 5.22 4.48 -42.65
C ILE A 602 4.51 3.19 -43.06
N THR A 603 5.27 2.15 -43.38
CA THR A 603 4.79 0.81 -43.70
C THR A 603 5.37 -0.19 -42.70
N CYS A 604 4.49 -0.91 -42.00
CA CYS A 604 4.86 -1.87 -40.96
C CYS A 604 4.87 -3.28 -41.55
N THR A 605 6.00 -3.99 -41.41
CA THR A 605 6.16 -5.35 -41.93
C THR A 605 6.67 -6.27 -40.84
N CYS A 606 6.33 -7.56 -40.92
CA CYS A 606 6.86 -8.51 -39.97
C CYS A 606 8.37 -8.71 -40.16
N PRO A 607 9.12 -8.94 -39.07
CA PRO A 607 10.52 -9.34 -39.15
C PRO A 607 10.68 -10.58 -40.04
N GLU A 608 11.84 -10.71 -40.69
CA GLU A 608 12.15 -11.90 -41.49
C GLU A 608 11.92 -13.18 -40.65
N GLY A 609 11.18 -14.13 -41.22
CA GLY A 609 10.80 -15.38 -40.58
C GLY A 609 9.43 -15.39 -39.90
N TYR A 610 8.82 -14.23 -39.63
CA TYR A 610 7.50 -14.14 -39.00
C TYR A 610 6.43 -13.84 -40.06
N GLU A 611 5.25 -14.44 -39.91
CA GLU A 611 4.13 -14.27 -40.85
C GLU A 611 2.95 -13.51 -40.24
N TYR A 612 2.10 -12.98 -41.10
CA TYR A 612 0.86 -12.29 -40.76
C TYR A 612 -0.34 -13.20 -41.08
N ASN A 613 -1.30 -13.38 -40.16
CA ASN A 613 -2.46 -14.25 -40.36
C ASN A 613 -3.73 -13.43 -40.63
N PRO A 614 -4.07 -13.17 -41.90
CA PRO A 614 -5.21 -12.31 -42.23
C PRO A 614 -6.58 -12.96 -41.97
N ASN A 615 -6.63 -14.24 -41.58
CA ASN A 615 -7.89 -15.01 -41.47
C ASN A 615 -8.31 -15.34 -40.04
N ALA A 616 -7.73 -14.72 -39.01
CA ALA A 616 -8.12 -14.94 -37.62
C ALA A 616 -9.56 -14.47 -37.35
N ILE A 617 -10.42 -15.39 -36.89
CA ILE A 617 -11.89 -15.23 -36.84
C ILE A 617 -12.38 -14.80 -35.44
N ASN A 618 -11.50 -14.66 -34.44
CA ASN A 618 -11.85 -14.20 -33.08
C ASN A 618 -11.23 -12.82 -32.74
N GLU A 619 -11.92 -12.08 -31.87
CA GLU A 619 -11.82 -10.64 -31.61
C GLU A 619 -10.40 -10.11 -31.32
N GLU A 620 -10.02 -9.07 -32.08
CA GLU A 620 -8.94 -8.06 -31.97
C GLU A 620 -7.49 -8.45 -31.60
N VAL A 621 -7.22 -9.52 -30.86
CA VAL A 621 -5.86 -9.80 -30.33
C VAL A 621 -4.97 -10.54 -31.35
N GLU A 622 -5.56 -11.30 -32.28
CA GLU A 622 -4.81 -12.06 -33.29
C GLU A 622 -4.69 -11.38 -34.66
N ARG A 623 -5.32 -10.21 -34.86
CA ARG A 623 -5.18 -9.43 -36.11
C ARG A 623 -3.97 -8.50 -36.14
N LEU A 624 -3.18 -8.44 -35.06
CA LEU A 624 -2.18 -7.37 -34.86
C LEU A 624 -0.81 -7.87 -34.39
N THR A 625 -0.46 -9.14 -34.61
CA THR A 625 0.83 -9.70 -34.21
C THR A 625 1.47 -10.48 -35.35
N CYS A 626 2.77 -10.26 -35.54
CA CYS A 626 3.59 -11.18 -36.32
C CYS A 626 3.77 -12.45 -35.51
N PHE A 627 3.37 -13.60 -36.04
CA PHE A 627 3.50 -14.87 -35.35
C PHE A 627 4.69 -15.65 -35.88
N SER A 628 5.33 -16.41 -35.00
CA SER A 628 6.32 -17.42 -35.37
C SER A 628 5.59 -18.73 -35.68
N LEU A 629 6.16 -19.55 -36.57
CA LEU A 629 5.62 -20.88 -36.83
C LEU A 629 5.67 -21.77 -35.59
N CYS A 630 6.55 -21.47 -34.63
CA CYS A 630 6.71 -22.20 -33.37
C CYS A 630 5.66 -21.86 -32.31
N ASP A 631 4.92 -20.75 -32.45
CA ASP A 631 4.04 -20.21 -31.40
C ASP A 631 2.73 -21.01 -31.25
N PHE A 632 2.31 -21.71 -32.30
CA PHE A 632 1.07 -22.49 -32.31
C PHE A 632 1.29 -23.93 -32.69
N GLN A 633 0.63 -24.84 -31.97
CA GLN A 633 0.74 -26.29 -32.19
C GLN A 633 0.28 -26.72 -33.60
N GLU A 634 -0.58 -25.92 -34.25
CA GLU A 634 -1.11 -26.17 -35.59
C GLU A 634 -0.16 -25.75 -36.72
N THR A 635 0.72 -24.78 -36.46
CA THR A 635 1.70 -24.24 -37.43
C THR A 635 3.12 -24.71 -37.18
N ASN A 636 3.37 -25.32 -36.02
CA ASN A 636 4.70 -25.79 -35.63
C ASN A 636 5.14 -26.96 -36.53
N PRO A 637 6.21 -26.79 -37.33
CA PRO A 637 6.66 -27.82 -38.26
C PRO A 637 7.42 -28.97 -37.56
N CYS A 638 7.68 -28.86 -36.26
CA CYS A 638 8.53 -29.76 -35.50
C CYS A 638 7.75 -30.89 -34.82
N GLY A 639 8.36 -32.07 -34.79
CA GLY A 639 7.78 -33.25 -34.14
C GLY A 639 7.73 -33.14 -32.62
N GLU A 640 6.99 -34.07 -31.98
CA GLU A 640 6.76 -34.14 -30.52
C GLU A 640 8.04 -34.23 -29.65
N PHE A 641 9.22 -34.45 -30.27
CA PHE A 641 10.53 -34.57 -29.63
C PHE A 641 11.59 -33.61 -30.22
N GLU A 642 11.14 -32.54 -30.89
CA GLU A 642 11.99 -31.52 -31.48
C GLU A 642 11.67 -30.15 -30.88
N THR A 643 12.70 -29.37 -30.58
CA THR A 643 12.54 -27.97 -30.19
C THR A 643 12.45 -27.11 -31.44
N CYS A 644 11.38 -26.31 -31.53
CA CYS A 644 11.16 -25.38 -32.63
C CYS A 644 11.86 -24.05 -32.31
N GLU A 645 12.73 -23.61 -33.20
CA GLU A 645 13.40 -22.31 -33.13
C GLU A 645 13.09 -21.50 -34.38
N GLN A 646 12.51 -20.31 -34.20
CA GLN A 646 12.22 -19.40 -35.30
C GLN A 646 13.49 -18.67 -35.76
N THR A 647 13.78 -18.69 -37.08
CA THR A 647 14.89 -17.94 -37.70
C THR A 647 14.41 -17.05 -38.83
N SER A 648 15.31 -16.19 -39.36
CA SER A 648 15.02 -15.34 -40.54
C SER A 648 14.67 -16.13 -41.81
N SER A 649 15.05 -17.41 -41.87
CA SER A 649 14.72 -18.36 -42.94
C SER A 649 13.48 -19.22 -42.68
N GLY A 650 12.78 -19.03 -41.55
CA GLY A 650 11.65 -19.85 -41.11
C GLY A 650 11.94 -20.65 -39.83
N ALA A 651 10.99 -21.48 -39.40
CA ALA A 651 11.17 -22.34 -38.23
C ALA A 651 12.11 -23.52 -38.52
N ILE A 652 13.04 -23.77 -37.59
CA ILE A 652 14.02 -24.85 -37.63
C ILE A 652 13.72 -25.79 -36.47
N CYS A 653 13.70 -27.09 -36.76
CA CYS A 653 13.49 -28.13 -35.77
C CYS A 653 14.84 -28.68 -35.31
N LYS A 654 15.12 -28.59 -34.01
CA LYS A 654 16.30 -29.17 -33.38
C LYS A 654 15.89 -30.44 -32.64
N SER A 655 16.41 -31.59 -33.05
CA SER A 655 16.24 -32.81 -32.27
C SER A 655 17.06 -32.71 -30.98
N GLU A 656 16.52 -33.18 -29.85
CA GLU A 656 17.25 -33.22 -28.58
C GLU A 656 18.45 -34.21 -28.58
N ASN A 657 18.77 -34.85 -29.72
CA ASN A 657 19.83 -35.84 -29.84
C ASN A 657 20.68 -35.69 -31.12
N GLU A 658 21.51 -34.65 -31.24
CA GLU A 658 22.72 -34.75 -32.07
C GLU A 658 23.92 -34.01 -31.46
N PRO A 659 25.08 -34.69 -31.29
CA PRO A 659 26.33 -34.04 -30.89
C PRO A 659 26.98 -33.32 -32.07
N ASP A 660 27.48 -32.12 -31.79
CA ASP A 660 28.09 -31.17 -32.73
C ASP A 660 29.23 -31.82 -33.55
N SER A 661 28.97 -32.12 -34.82
CA SER A 661 29.94 -32.76 -35.73
C SER A 661 30.40 -31.81 -36.84
N LYS A 662 31.17 -30.78 -36.50
CA LYS A 662 31.99 -30.04 -37.49
C LYS A 662 33.33 -29.61 -36.91
N THR A 663 34.35 -30.48 -37.02
CA THR A 663 35.72 -30.10 -37.43
C THR A 663 36.60 -31.34 -37.59
N ARG A 664 36.56 -31.98 -38.77
CA ARG A 664 37.70 -32.80 -39.25
C ARG A 664 37.65 -33.04 -40.77
N SER A 665 38.16 -32.10 -41.55
CA SER A 665 39.00 -32.43 -42.72
C SER A 665 39.68 -31.18 -43.27
N GLU A 666 40.90 -30.91 -42.80
CA GLU A 666 41.95 -30.23 -43.59
C GLU A 666 43.25 -30.27 -42.78
N VAL A 667 43.95 -31.40 -42.81
CA VAL A 667 45.38 -31.47 -42.51
C VAL A 667 46.01 -32.60 -43.33
N VAL A 668 46.56 -32.26 -44.50
CA VAL A 668 47.75 -32.91 -45.06
C VAL A 668 48.58 -31.84 -45.76
N GLY A 669 49.78 -31.60 -45.22
CA GLY A 669 50.90 -31.01 -45.95
C GLY A 669 51.12 -29.52 -45.71
N GLU A 670 51.95 -29.16 -44.73
CA GLU A 670 53.33 -28.75 -45.01
C GLU A 670 54.13 -28.66 -43.71
N MET A 671 55.44 -28.78 -43.89
CA MET A 671 56.44 -29.27 -42.94
C MET A 671 57.42 -28.15 -42.62
N GLU A 672 57.82 -28.08 -41.35
CA GLU A 672 59.04 -27.48 -40.80
C GLU A 672 59.22 -25.94 -40.83
N VAL A 673 59.61 -25.38 -39.67
CA VAL A 673 60.88 -24.65 -39.41
C VAL A 673 60.69 -23.56 -38.33
N LEU A 674 61.32 -23.80 -37.16
CA LEU A 674 61.98 -22.87 -36.20
C LEU A 674 61.13 -21.84 -35.42
N VAL A 675 61.46 -21.39 -34.19
CA VAL A 675 62.24 -21.75 -32.98
C VAL A 675 61.94 -20.59 -32.01
N GLU A 676 61.83 -20.91 -30.71
CA GLU A 676 61.98 -20.08 -29.49
C GLU A 676 61.63 -18.57 -29.50
N GLU A 677 60.74 -18.14 -28.59
CA GLU A 677 61.14 -17.33 -27.43
C GLU A 677 60.00 -17.19 -26.40
N GLU A 678 60.43 -16.81 -25.19
CA GLU A 678 59.89 -17.00 -23.84
C GLU A 678 58.74 -16.08 -23.37
N GLU A 679 58.08 -16.56 -22.29
CA GLU A 679 57.44 -15.85 -21.16
C GLU A 679 56.24 -14.91 -21.48
N LEU A 680 55.12 -14.88 -20.73
CA LEU A 680 54.99 -14.75 -19.28
C LEU A 680 53.47 -14.82 -18.92
N LEU A 681 53.16 -15.22 -17.67
CA LEU A 681 51.88 -15.15 -16.92
C LEU A 681 51.02 -16.43 -16.75
N PHE A 682 51.32 -17.09 -15.62
CA PHE A 682 50.42 -17.55 -14.55
C PHE A 682 49.20 -18.43 -14.89
N GLY A 683 49.36 -19.73 -14.66
CA GLY A 683 48.27 -20.61 -14.24
C GLY A 683 48.31 -20.84 -12.72
N TYR A 684 47.15 -21.08 -12.11
CA TYR A 684 46.99 -21.95 -10.94
C TYR A 684 45.58 -22.56 -10.92
N THR A 685 45.56 -23.84 -10.56
CA THR A 685 44.48 -24.84 -10.64
C THR A 685 43.71 -25.00 -9.33
N GLU A 686 42.44 -25.42 -9.41
CA GLU A 686 41.47 -25.61 -8.32
C GLU A 686 41.77 -26.74 -7.29
N LEU A 687 43.00 -26.85 -6.76
CA LEU A 687 43.31 -27.86 -5.74
C LEU A 687 43.59 -27.30 -4.33
N GLU A 688 43.55 -25.98 -4.13
CA GLU A 688 43.83 -25.35 -2.82
C GLU A 688 42.59 -24.87 -2.04
N PHE A 689 41.41 -24.79 -2.65
CA PHE A 689 40.20 -24.32 -1.94
C PHE A 689 39.54 -25.38 -1.03
N GLY A 690 39.73 -26.67 -1.33
CA GLY A 690 39.14 -27.76 -0.56
C GLY A 690 39.78 -28.01 0.82
N LEU A 691 41.06 -27.66 1.00
CA LEU A 691 41.77 -27.90 2.25
C LEU A 691 41.55 -26.79 3.30
N ALA A 692 41.23 -25.57 2.86
CA ALA A 692 41.01 -24.42 3.74
C ALA A 692 39.67 -24.49 4.51
N ILE A 693 38.64 -25.07 3.88
CA ILE A 693 37.30 -25.18 4.49
C ILE A 693 37.26 -26.28 5.56
N ALA A 694 38.02 -27.37 5.38
CA ALA A 694 38.08 -28.46 6.36
C ALA A 694 38.84 -28.10 7.65
N LEU A 695 39.82 -27.20 7.59
CA LEU A 695 40.61 -26.76 8.76
C LEU A 695 39.88 -25.68 9.59
N GLY A 696 39.02 -24.86 8.98
CA GLY A 696 38.25 -23.82 9.70
C GLY A 696 37.19 -24.38 10.64
N VAL A 697 36.52 -25.46 10.25
CA VAL A 697 35.43 -26.08 11.03
C VAL A 697 35.97 -26.78 12.29
N VAL A 698 37.18 -27.35 12.23
CA VAL A 698 37.81 -28.03 13.38
C VAL A 698 38.29 -27.03 14.44
N SER A 699 38.75 -25.83 14.05
CA SER A 699 39.14 -24.77 14.99
C SER A 699 37.95 -24.16 15.74
N ALA A 700 36.79 -24.00 15.09
CA ALA A 700 35.60 -23.43 15.72
C ALA A 700 35.00 -24.35 16.81
N MET A 701 35.04 -25.67 16.60
CA MET A 701 34.55 -26.65 17.59
C MET A 701 35.45 -26.75 18.84
N LEU A 702 36.76 -26.59 18.69
CA LEU A 702 37.70 -26.61 19.82
C LEU A 702 37.54 -25.38 20.73
N VAL A 703 37.26 -24.20 20.16
CA VAL A 703 37.03 -22.96 20.93
C VAL A 703 35.72 -23.04 21.75
N MET A 704 34.66 -23.61 21.19
CA MET A 704 33.39 -23.83 21.91
C MET A 704 33.53 -24.80 23.09
N MET A 705 34.33 -25.87 22.95
CA MET A 705 34.59 -26.81 24.06
C MET A 705 35.42 -26.20 25.20
N THR A 706 36.33 -25.26 24.91
CA THR A 706 37.08 -24.55 25.96
C THR A 706 36.25 -23.54 26.74
N ILE A 707 35.24 -22.92 26.14
CA ILE A 707 34.38 -21.93 26.83
C ILE A 707 33.42 -22.61 27.81
N PHE A 708 32.91 -23.80 27.49
CA PHE A 708 32.04 -24.58 28.39
C PHE A 708 32.77 -25.16 29.61
N ALA A 709 34.10 -25.26 29.59
CA ALA A 709 34.88 -25.75 30.72
C ALA A 709 35.14 -24.69 31.82
N PHE A 710 34.93 -23.40 31.54
CA PHE A 710 35.22 -22.30 32.47
C PHE A 710 34.01 -21.75 33.25
N LEU A 711 32.79 -22.22 32.98
CA LEU A 711 31.57 -21.80 33.68
C LEU A 711 30.93 -22.96 34.45
N ARG A 712 31.47 -23.28 35.63
CA ARG A 712 30.75 -24.03 36.68
C ARG A 712 30.57 -23.15 37.92
N PRO A 713 29.35 -22.89 38.41
CA PRO A 713 29.13 -22.27 39.71
C PRO A 713 29.42 -23.28 40.84
N LYS A 714 30.05 -22.80 41.92
CA LYS A 714 30.30 -23.53 43.16
C LYS A 714 28.99 -23.71 43.96
N GLU A 715 28.71 -24.94 44.37
CA GLU A 715 27.74 -25.24 45.44
C GLU A 715 28.40 -25.25 46.83
N ALA A 716 27.73 -24.64 47.81
CA ALA A 716 27.64 -24.97 49.25
C ALA A 716 26.93 -23.78 49.93
N ARG A 717 25.90 -23.89 50.79
CA ARG A 717 25.67 -24.83 51.89
C ARG A 717 24.22 -24.69 52.40
N GLN A 718 23.65 -25.80 52.86
CA GLN A 718 22.38 -25.91 53.61
C GLN A 718 22.32 -25.05 54.87
N ASN A 719 21.11 -24.56 55.22
CA ASN A 719 20.59 -24.65 56.59
C ASN A 719 19.05 -24.66 56.64
N ASN A 720 18.53 -25.61 57.41
CA ASN A 720 17.13 -25.97 57.69
C ASN A 720 16.34 -24.90 58.47
N ARG A 721 15.00 -24.86 58.23
CA ARG A 721 13.87 -24.89 59.21
C ARG A 721 12.55 -24.54 58.47
N SER A 722 11.66 -25.51 58.19
CA SER A 722 10.57 -26.08 59.02
C SER A 722 9.20 -25.38 58.84
N CYS A 723 8.17 -26.23 58.59
CA CYS A 723 6.72 -26.05 58.76
C CYS A 723 5.96 -25.14 57.77
N GLU A 724 4.75 -25.45 57.31
CA GLU A 724 3.81 -26.53 57.60
C GLU A 724 2.81 -26.64 56.46
N THR A 725 2.28 -27.85 56.27
CA THR A 725 1.20 -28.21 55.36
C THR A 725 -0.13 -27.56 55.77
N ASN A 726 -0.94 -27.13 54.81
CA ASN A 726 -2.36 -27.44 54.86
C ASN A 726 -2.98 -27.67 53.47
N SER A 727 -3.42 -28.92 53.34
CA SER A 727 -4.35 -29.55 52.41
C SER A 727 -5.59 -28.70 52.06
N ASN A 728 -5.91 -28.48 50.77
CA ASN A 728 -6.69 -29.37 49.86
C ASN A 728 -8.19 -28.91 49.81
N PRO A 729 -9.05 -29.43 48.91
CA PRO A 729 -9.20 -29.08 47.49
C PRO A 729 -10.66 -28.74 47.10
N ALA A 730 -10.94 -28.43 45.82
CA ALA A 730 -11.83 -29.24 44.97
C ALA A 730 -12.32 -28.53 43.66
N PHE A 731 -12.16 -29.24 42.53
CA PHE A 731 -13.11 -29.53 41.43
C PHE A 731 -13.95 -28.38 40.81
N LYS A 732 -14.22 -28.29 39.50
CA LYS A 732 -13.87 -28.98 38.23
C LYS A 732 -14.51 -28.11 37.11
N PRO A 733 -14.16 -28.32 35.82
CA PRO A 733 -14.57 -27.45 34.71
C PRO A 733 -15.91 -27.86 34.07
N PHE A 734 -16.52 -26.89 33.38
CA PHE A 734 -17.30 -27.04 32.16
C PHE A 734 -16.87 -25.96 31.18
#